data_AF-T0T0H9-F1
#
_entry.id   AF-T0T0H9-F1
#
_cell.length_a   1.000
_cell.length_b   1.000
_cell.length_c   1.000
_cell.angle_alpha   90.00
_cell.angle_beta   90.00
_cell.angle_gamma   90.00
#
_symmetry.space_group_name_H-M   'P 1'
#
loop_
_entity.id
_entity.type
_entity.pdbx_description
1 polymer ?
#
loop_
_entity_poly.entity_id
_entity_poly.type
_entity_poly.pdbx_seq_one_letter_code
_entity_poly.pdbx_strand_id
1 'polypeptide(L)'
;GSWVPGRDLRLSIDINADNKSDIIGAKEDGIYTAVSDFSSYKVVSITSSLGNQDSFEYGNLTDPDVYTVGQHTTYPQKDIVTGTVVKSISSSNGVGGKNEILYKYEGKRTHLMGAGNLGFQKVHLFDKTKNRVISTTYNQEVENTLLYTAIKEKFTCQFNSEAQFAFESCKEDSSNLIHSLANYWNTEKAIGNQAQGRYVSPSPAYKSPFEPRQRYKQQLVKQVEKSWDLHGSLLKTVTSERAYDKWYGNTLSEIISTQDHINGQWFSKSTKYKYKQPNTNNWLVGLLENKVTSFSGSELYSNNNSFFERTYDYEYDSKGNLIRKYEQKGTDLERSTVLSNFDRGLPRNVTEHWSGYLSKNILNKSSVQVNQKTTKFIYDKYGYVTQSINALGQKTLTQFDPIWGQVTRLTEIDGNTTTYHLDDWGREIGIDLPSGAWSRVKYAKSSDDYNSIYLKSVSSNVSPLLEYRFDSKHREVGTIKGIYKGYSYVFKKYNNKGEVIGSTIPSKLTSGADFINYTYDSLGRITEIVKPNGNVSSYRYYGFTTEMTNSERQTTSTIVNAIGQKIEVKDDANNSVNYYYDGWGNLTKTSDPKKNEIIVEYNELGQRTKLIDPDLGEIEYYSNGLDLVYKTVTNNKIIVTDFYDEIGRLIKKVDPDAPSGRHWIYNAKGQLEKAYQPGYFEGYKYYPNGLVMEKSFGVQSNSYSQKYIYDLRGRLSKLEYGNEIVTTYNYSQDNFLKEVYLSDRGVKEIGSKIWAIREIDAFGNHEEQYYGNELIVTKKYDDVTGYIKNIITKRNSLYQDSLLETNYDFDSIGNLVYREERKRDQVNRVAYDFKTDLASYKRYDLVSSDKITYDNLNRITSISSNKISFVKKSWQENYLFKLEDPCKYKDCGFISNKRPNFYAEPNILEPFVGATKYEPYFNKLISVDNPVLVGYSNDGFPTVDYSKSSILDVPIDPEPSSYNENYGVVTLDYDVLGNITHKSDVG
;
A
#
# COMPACT_ATOMS: atom_id res chain seq x y z
N GLY A 1 36.13 48.07 23.34
CA GLY A 1 37.52 47.66 23.07
C GLY A 1 37.51 46.38 22.28
N SER A 2 38.24 46.31 21.16
CA SER A 2 38.25 45.13 20.28
C SER A 2 38.93 43.95 20.98
N TRP A 3 38.23 42.83 21.06
CA TRP A 3 38.75 41.56 21.56
C TRP A 3 39.51 40.84 20.45
N VAL A 4 40.71 40.32 20.72
CA VAL A 4 41.54 39.66 19.69
C VAL A 4 41.25 38.15 19.72
N PRO A 5 40.67 37.56 18.66
CA PRO A 5 40.36 36.12 18.64
C PRO A 5 41.63 35.27 18.74
N GLY A 6 41.69 34.37 19.73
CA GLY A 6 42.80 33.43 19.94
C GLY A 6 43.96 33.91 20.82
N ARG A 7 43.87 35.11 21.42
CA ARG A 7 44.74 35.54 22.53
C ARG A 7 43.99 35.68 23.86
N ASP A 8 42.77 36.20 23.82
CA ASP A 8 42.00 36.51 25.03
C ASP A 8 41.14 35.30 25.43
N LEU A 9 41.23 34.87 26.71
CA LEU A 9 40.37 33.85 27.30
C LEU A 9 38.93 34.39 27.33
N ARG A 10 37.97 33.62 26.81
CA ARG A 10 36.55 33.99 26.79
C ARG A 10 35.72 32.86 27.37
N LEU A 11 34.78 33.21 28.23
CA LEU A 11 33.81 32.31 28.82
C LEU A 11 32.43 32.87 28.51
N SER A 12 31.55 31.99 28.05
CA SER A 12 30.13 32.24 27.97
C SER A 12 29.52 31.78 29.30
N ILE A 13 29.04 32.74 30.09
CA ILE A 13 28.45 32.51 31.41
C ILE A 13 27.47 33.65 31.67
N ASP A 14 26.37 33.34 32.35
CA ASP A 14 25.40 34.33 32.82
C ASP A 14 25.98 35.02 34.08
N ILE A 15 26.55 36.21 33.93
CA ILE A 15 27.20 36.94 35.05
C ILE A 15 26.23 37.83 35.82
N ASN A 16 25.11 38.20 35.22
CA ASN A 16 24.10 39.06 35.84
C ASN A 16 22.86 38.29 36.31
N ALA A 17 22.85 36.96 36.15
CA ALA A 17 21.76 36.06 36.50
C ALA A 17 20.45 36.34 35.73
N ASP A 18 20.55 36.88 34.51
CA ASP A 18 19.39 37.17 33.67
C ASP A 18 18.96 36.00 32.76
N ASN A 19 19.58 34.83 32.97
CA ASN A 19 19.45 33.60 32.18
C ASN A 19 19.88 33.72 30.72
N LYS A 20 20.59 34.79 30.33
CA LYS A 20 21.22 34.91 29.03
C LYS A 20 22.71 34.57 29.15
N SER A 21 23.30 34.19 28.02
CA SER A 21 24.75 34.01 27.99
C SER A 21 25.40 35.38 27.85
N ASP A 22 26.13 35.80 28.86
CA ASP A 22 27.08 36.90 28.73
C ASP A 22 28.41 36.37 28.23
N ILE A 23 29.29 37.29 27.84
CA ILE A 23 30.67 36.98 27.49
C ILE A 23 31.54 37.67 28.52
N ILE A 24 32.25 36.90 29.33
CA ILE A 24 33.37 37.40 30.13
C ILE A 24 34.66 37.05 29.41
N GLY A 25 35.60 37.98 29.36
CA GLY A 25 36.94 37.68 28.89
C GLY A 25 38.02 38.36 29.70
N ALA A 26 39.22 37.80 29.65
CA ALA A 26 40.39 38.32 30.33
C ALA A 26 41.44 38.75 29.30
N LYS A 27 42.01 39.93 29.51
CA LYS A 27 43.16 40.50 28.81
C LYS A 27 44.28 40.83 29.80
N GLU A 28 45.47 41.18 29.31
CA GLU A 28 46.60 41.62 30.16
C GLU A 28 46.27 42.85 31.03
N ASP A 29 45.33 43.70 30.60
CA ASP A 29 44.96 44.95 31.24
C ASP A 29 43.65 44.87 32.06
N GLY A 30 43.00 43.71 32.13
CA GLY A 30 41.83 43.51 32.99
C GLY A 30 40.84 42.44 32.54
N ILE A 31 39.78 42.29 33.35
CA ILE A 31 38.61 41.47 33.04
C ILE A 31 37.56 42.39 32.43
N TYR A 32 37.02 42.01 31.28
CA TYR A 32 35.96 42.73 30.62
C TYR A 32 34.75 41.82 30.44
N THR A 33 33.59 42.39 30.68
CA THR A 33 32.30 41.71 30.58
C THR A 33 31.48 42.37 29.48
N ALA A 34 30.90 41.55 28.61
CA ALA A 34 29.87 41.95 27.67
C ALA A 34 28.59 41.24 28.09
N VAL A 35 27.74 41.99 28.80
CA VAL A 35 26.42 41.54 29.19
C VAL A 35 25.55 41.53 27.94
N SER A 36 24.89 40.41 27.68
CA SER A 36 24.08 40.24 26.49
C SER A 36 22.69 40.86 26.70
N ASP A 37 22.48 42.05 26.16
CA ASP A 37 21.13 42.62 26.07
C ASP A 37 20.28 41.95 24.98
N PHE A 38 20.86 41.06 24.17
CA PHE A 38 20.15 40.32 23.14
C PHE A 38 19.14 39.34 23.76
N SER A 39 17.86 39.72 23.75
CA SER A 39 16.76 38.78 23.87
C SER A 39 16.57 38.09 22.52
N SER A 40 16.89 36.80 22.43
CA SER A 40 16.39 36.00 21.31
C SER A 40 14.87 35.95 21.41
N TYR A 41 14.17 36.31 20.34
CA TYR A 41 12.72 36.16 20.28
C TYR A 41 12.39 34.67 20.44
N LYS A 42 11.67 34.34 21.52
CA LYS A 42 11.16 32.98 21.75
C LYS A 42 9.86 32.82 20.96
N VAL A 43 9.77 31.76 20.18
CA VAL A 43 8.52 31.43 19.48
C VAL A 43 7.58 30.85 20.52
N VAL A 44 6.65 31.65 21.05
CA VAL A 44 5.67 31.18 22.04
C VAL A 44 4.52 30.43 21.38
N SER A 45 4.17 30.81 20.15
CA SER A 45 3.23 30.05 19.34
C SER A 45 3.42 30.27 17.84
N ILE A 46 3.00 29.27 17.06
CA ILE A 46 2.85 29.35 15.61
C ILE A 46 1.38 29.09 15.33
N THR A 47 0.72 29.99 14.59
CA THR A 47 -0.67 29.81 14.18
C THR A 47 -0.70 29.60 12.67
N SER A 48 -1.30 28.51 12.21
CA SER A 48 -1.47 28.26 10.77
C SER A 48 -2.51 29.21 10.17
N SER A 49 -2.53 29.31 8.84
CA SER A 49 -3.56 30.07 8.10
C SER A 49 -4.99 29.59 8.34
N LEU A 50 -5.16 28.39 8.91
CA LEU A 50 -6.44 27.79 9.28
C LEU A 50 -6.74 27.92 10.79
N GLY A 51 -5.97 28.73 11.52
CA GLY A 51 -6.20 29.02 12.95
C GLY A 51 -5.68 27.95 13.91
N ASN A 52 -4.98 26.92 13.43
CA ASN A 52 -4.39 25.92 14.32
C ASN A 52 -3.15 26.47 15.00
N GLN A 53 -3.16 26.47 16.33
CA GLN A 53 -2.05 26.98 17.13
C GLN A 53 -1.19 25.83 17.69
N ASP A 54 0.11 25.90 17.44
CA ASP A 54 1.12 25.15 18.18
C ASP A 54 1.78 26.12 19.17
N SER A 55 1.81 25.76 20.44
CA SER A 55 2.37 26.56 21.52
C SER A 55 3.61 25.90 22.11
N PHE A 56 4.59 26.71 22.50
CA PHE A 56 5.87 26.25 23.01
C PHE A 56 6.07 26.84 24.40
N GLU A 57 6.26 25.97 25.39
CA GLU A 57 6.68 26.41 26.72
C GLU A 57 8.18 26.18 26.87
N TYR A 58 8.81 27.09 27.60
CA TYR A 58 10.25 27.10 27.78
C TYR A 58 10.59 26.89 29.25
N GLY A 59 11.59 26.05 29.52
CA GLY A 59 12.15 25.79 30.85
C GLY A 59 13.60 26.25 30.96
N ASN A 60 14.06 26.48 32.18
CA ASN A 60 15.45 26.87 32.45
C ASN A 60 16.31 25.64 32.75
N LEU A 61 17.60 25.72 32.42
CA LEU A 61 18.56 24.66 32.79
C LEU A 61 18.83 24.60 34.30
N THR A 62 18.37 25.56 35.08
CA THR A 62 18.41 25.48 36.55
C THR A 62 17.26 24.65 37.14
N ASP A 63 16.24 24.31 36.34
CA ASP A 63 15.09 23.50 36.74
C ASP A 63 15.41 22.00 36.62
N PRO A 64 15.47 21.23 37.73
CA PRO A 64 15.80 19.80 37.71
C PRO A 64 14.76 18.93 36.99
N ASP A 65 13.53 19.42 36.80
CA ASP A 65 12.51 18.72 36.02
C ASP A 65 12.78 18.82 34.51
N VAL A 66 13.50 19.85 34.08
CA VAL A 66 13.82 20.15 32.67
C VAL A 66 15.23 19.67 32.32
N TYR A 67 16.19 19.80 33.23
CA TYR A 67 17.59 19.52 32.95
C TYR A 67 18.32 18.85 34.11
N THR A 68 19.07 17.79 33.79
CA THR A 68 20.02 17.17 34.70
C THR A 68 21.45 17.53 34.27
N VAL A 69 22.24 18.12 35.18
CA VAL A 69 23.66 18.40 34.93
C VAL A 69 24.41 17.07 34.73
N GLY A 70 25.30 17.03 33.74
CA GLY A 70 26.14 15.84 33.49
C GLY A 70 27.08 15.55 34.67
N GLN A 71 27.56 14.31 34.77
CA GLN A 71 28.57 13.95 35.77
C GLN A 71 29.99 14.17 35.21
N HIS A 72 30.88 14.72 36.05
CA HIS A 72 32.34 14.76 35.88
C HIS A 72 32.86 15.34 34.55
N THR A 73 32.78 16.67 34.35
CA THR A 73 33.61 17.32 33.31
C THR A 73 35.02 17.58 33.80
N THR A 74 36.01 17.16 33.01
CA THR A 74 37.39 17.57 33.15
C THR A 74 37.72 18.62 32.10
N TYR A 75 38.59 19.56 32.46
CA TYR A 75 39.14 20.52 31.50
C TYR A 75 39.70 19.76 30.28
N PRO A 76 39.44 20.21 29.03
CA PRO A 76 38.87 21.49 28.63
C PRO A 76 37.34 21.55 28.43
N GLN A 77 36.60 20.53 28.85
CA GLN A 77 35.13 20.55 28.83
C GLN A 77 34.56 21.20 30.10
N LYS A 78 33.42 21.87 29.96
CA LYS A 78 32.68 22.47 31.08
C LYS A 78 31.18 22.25 30.90
N ASP A 79 30.51 21.81 31.96
CA ASP A 79 29.05 21.72 31.97
C ASP A 79 28.41 23.11 31.97
N ILE A 80 27.31 23.25 31.22
CA ILE A 80 26.48 24.45 31.18
C ILE A 80 25.26 24.20 32.06
N VAL A 81 24.99 25.11 33.00
CA VAL A 81 23.87 25.03 33.95
C VAL A 81 22.88 26.19 33.82
N THR A 82 23.11 27.12 32.89
CA THR A 82 22.25 28.29 32.65
C THR A 82 21.76 28.35 31.20
N GLY A 83 20.61 29.01 31.01
CA GLY A 83 19.95 29.19 29.71
C GLY A 83 18.57 28.54 29.65
N THR A 84 17.88 28.76 28.53
CA THR A 84 16.51 28.30 28.30
C THR A 84 16.44 27.24 27.20
N VAL A 85 15.55 26.25 27.37
CA VAL A 85 15.21 25.20 26.39
C VAL A 85 13.70 25.05 26.25
N VAL A 86 13.24 24.35 25.21
CA VAL A 86 11.81 24.00 25.05
C VAL A 86 11.46 22.93 26.10
N LYS A 87 10.52 23.20 26.99
CA LYS A 87 10.04 22.27 28.01
C LYS A 87 8.89 21.41 27.47
N SER A 88 7.98 22.03 26.73
CA SER A 88 6.83 21.34 26.13
C SER A 88 6.44 21.96 24.80
N ILE A 89 5.86 21.14 23.94
CA ILE A 89 5.15 21.58 22.73
C ILE A 89 3.71 21.11 22.89
N SER A 90 2.78 22.04 22.78
CA SER A 90 1.35 21.80 22.87
C SER A 90 0.70 22.20 21.56
N SER A 91 0.31 21.21 20.77
CA SER A 91 -0.21 21.36 19.40
C SER A 91 -1.72 21.23 19.36
N SER A 92 -2.40 22.18 18.72
CA SER A 92 -3.85 22.09 18.48
C SER A 92 -4.20 20.78 17.76
N ASN A 93 -5.29 20.15 18.18
CA ASN A 93 -5.86 18.94 17.57
C ASN A 93 -6.89 19.24 16.46
N GLY A 94 -7.20 20.52 16.19
CA GLY A 94 -8.18 20.95 15.19
C GLY A 94 -9.66 20.93 15.61
N VAL A 95 -10.02 20.44 16.79
CA VAL A 95 -11.41 20.39 17.32
C VAL A 95 -11.55 20.96 18.75
N GLY A 96 -10.56 21.73 19.22
CA GLY A 96 -10.65 22.51 20.45
C GLY A 96 -9.81 22.02 21.64
N GLY A 97 -8.93 21.03 21.46
CA GLY A 97 -7.97 20.58 22.48
C GLY A 97 -6.52 20.55 21.96
N LYS A 98 -5.60 19.99 22.75
CA LYS A 98 -4.16 19.98 22.43
C LYS A 98 -3.48 18.64 22.72
N ASN A 99 -2.53 18.27 21.87
CA ASN A 99 -1.58 17.17 22.07
C ASN A 99 -0.27 17.72 22.64
N GLU A 100 0.29 17.06 23.65
CA GLU A 100 1.45 17.56 24.38
C GLU A 100 2.64 16.60 24.29
N ILE A 101 3.80 17.16 23.94
CA ILE A 101 5.10 16.50 23.97
C ILE A 101 5.95 17.22 25.02
N LEU A 102 6.50 16.47 25.98
CA LEU A 102 7.42 17.01 26.99
C LEU A 102 8.86 16.66 26.66
N TYR A 103 9.78 17.54 27.06
CA TYR A 103 11.22 17.35 26.90
C TYR A 103 11.94 17.39 28.24
N LYS A 104 12.94 16.51 28.39
CA LYS A 104 13.95 16.58 29.44
C LYS A 104 15.34 16.45 28.82
N TYR A 105 16.30 17.19 29.34
CA TYR A 105 17.65 17.28 28.79
C TYR A 105 18.69 16.84 29.81
N GLU A 106 19.81 16.28 29.36
CA GLU A 106 20.93 15.93 30.25
C GLU A 106 22.27 16.36 29.67
N GLY A 107 23.19 16.80 30.54
CA GLY A 107 24.62 16.97 30.22
C GLY A 107 24.92 17.94 29.08
N LYS A 108 24.46 19.19 29.16
CA LYS A 108 24.85 20.24 28.22
C LYS A 108 26.29 20.64 28.47
N ARG A 109 27.13 20.61 27.44
CA ARG A 109 28.57 20.90 27.59
C ARG A 109 29.07 21.93 26.58
N THR A 110 30.15 22.62 26.95
CA THR A 110 30.96 23.43 26.04
C THR A 110 32.43 23.05 26.15
N HIS A 111 33.17 23.24 25.07
CA HIS A 111 34.59 23.00 24.99
C HIS A 111 35.36 24.32 24.97
N LEU A 112 36.11 24.59 26.03
CA LEU A 112 36.74 25.89 26.27
C LEU A 112 37.95 26.18 25.38
N MET A 113 38.55 25.16 24.75
CA MET A 113 39.71 25.34 23.86
C MET A 113 39.34 25.39 22.37
N GLY A 114 38.07 25.61 21.99
CA GLY A 114 37.74 26.03 20.61
C GLY A 114 36.70 25.21 19.83
N ALA A 115 36.21 24.08 20.36
CA ALA A 115 35.09 23.35 19.72
C ALA A 115 33.71 23.93 20.07
N GLY A 116 33.62 24.82 21.07
CA GLY A 116 32.40 25.54 21.42
C GLY A 116 31.34 24.64 22.05
N ASN A 117 30.06 24.95 21.79
CA ASN A 117 28.93 24.23 22.36
C ASN A 117 28.85 22.79 21.82
N LEU A 118 28.83 21.81 22.72
CA LEU A 118 28.80 20.37 22.41
C LEU A 118 27.37 19.79 22.44
N GLY A 119 26.36 20.63 22.58
CA GLY A 119 24.97 20.21 22.71
C GLY A 119 24.69 19.48 24.03
N PHE A 120 23.57 18.77 24.08
CA PHE A 120 23.17 17.91 25.20
C PHE A 120 23.68 16.48 25.02
N GLN A 121 24.14 15.84 26.09
CA GLN A 121 24.50 14.43 26.07
C GLN A 121 23.27 13.56 25.78
N LYS A 122 22.12 13.88 26.38
CA LYS A 122 20.86 13.17 26.14
C LYS A 122 19.67 14.12 26.04
N VAL A 123 18.70 13.72 25.23
CA VAL A 123 17.39 14.37 25.13
C VAL A 123 16.33 13.30 25.25
N HIS A 124 15.40 13.48 26.18
CA HIS A 124 14.24 12.64 26.40
C HIS A 124 13.01 13.34 25.85
N LEU A 125 12.24 12.63 25.05
CA LEU A 125 10.95 13.04 24.54
C LEU A 125 9.89 12.12 25.15
N PHE A 126 8.90 12.73 25.80
CA PHE A 126 7.75 12.04 26.37
C PHE A 126 6.51 12.41 25.56
N ASP A 127 6.02 11.46 24.78
CA ASP A 127 4.78 11.58 24.02
C ASP A 127 3.64 11.07 24.89
N LYS A 128 2.92 12.00 25.54
CA LYS A 128 1.80 11.67 26.42
C LYS A 128 0.66 10.99 25.68
N THR A 129 0.49 11.27 24.39
CA THR A 129 -0.62 10.71 23.60
C THR A 129 -0.39 9.23 23.28
N LYS A 130 0.87 8.80 23.21
CA LYS A 130 1.26 7.42 22.86
C LYS A 130 1.86 6.62 24.02
N ASN A 131 1.87 7.18 25.23
CA ASN A 131 2.55 6.62 26.41
C ASN A 131 3.95 6.08 26.08
N ARG A 132 4.74 6.92 25.41
CA ARG A 132 6.04 6.53 24.84
C ARG A 132 7.14 7.49 25.25
N VAL A 133 8.30 6.92 25.56
CA VAL A 133 9.52 7.68 25.86
C VAL A 133 10.61 7.34 24.87
N ILE A 134 11.16 8.36 24.24
CA ILE A 134 12.30 8.27 23.34
C ILE A 134 13.46 8.99 24.00
N SER A 135 14.54 8.27 24.29
CA SER A 135 15.76 8.83 24.85
C SER A 135 16.86 8.77 23.80
N THR A 136 17.33 9.92 23.34
CA THR A 136 18.39 10.03 22.34
C THR A 136 19.67 10.51 23.01
N THR A 137 20.74 9.72 22.85
CA THR A 137 22.09 9.98 23.37
C THR A 137 23.01 10.40 22.24
N TYR A 138 23.76 11.47 22.47
CA TYR A 138 24.67 12.07 21.52
C TYR A 138 26.12 11.98 21.99
N ASN A 139 27.05 11.89 21.05
CA ASN A 139 28.48 11.92 21.32
C ASN A 139 28.93 13.34 21.66
N GLN A 140 29.61 13.54 22.79
CA GLN A 140 30.23 14.82 23.20
C GLN A 140 31.75 14.75 23.29
N GLU A 141 32.36 13.64 22.87
CA GLU A 141 33.81 13.49 22.77
C GLU A 141 34.32 14.24 21.55
N VAL A 142 34.86 15.44 21.79
CA VAL A 142 35.37 16.32 20.73
C VAL A 142 36.46 15.62 19.92
N GLU A 143 37.39 14.95 20.58
CA GLU A 143 38.53 14.29 19.92
C GLU A 143 38.13 13.23 18.89
N ASN A 144 36.93 12.65 19.01
CA ASN A 144 36.40 11.61 18.13
C ASN A 144 35.28 12.09 17.18
N THR A 145 34.91 13.38 17.22
CA THR A 145 33.75 13.94 16.49
C THR A 145 34.07 15.26 15.77
N LEU A 146 35.34 15.65 15.75
CA LEU A 146 35.82 16.77 14.93
C LEU A 146 35.78 16.36 13.47
N LEU A 147 34.84 16.96 12.74
CA LEU A 147 34.76 16.78 11.31
C LEU A 147 35.62 17.82 10.62
N TYR A 148 36.39 17.38 9.64
CA TYR A 148 36.94 18.31 8.66
C TYR A 148 35.79 18.93 7.88
N THR A 149 35.67 20.26 7.95
CA THR A 149 34.72 21.03 7.14
C THR A 149 35.40 21.58 5.91
N ALA A 150 34.68 21.57 4.79
CA ALA A 150 35.06 22.34 3.63
C ALA A 150 34.82 23.82 3.91
N ILE A 151 35.88 24.57 4.15
CA ILE A 151 35.93 25.96 3.73
C ILE A 151 36.94 25.98 2.59
N LYS A 152 36.45 25.96 1.35
CA LYS A 152 37.17 26.57 0.23
C LYS A 152 36.73 28.01 0.18
N GLU A 153 37.43 28.86 0.91
CA GLU A 153 37.52 30.27 0.53
C GLU A 153 39.00 30.63 0.53
N LYS A 154 39.51 30.86 -0.67
CA LYS A 154 40.81 31.47 -0.88
C LYS A 154 40.58 32.69 -1.75
N PHE A 155 40.24 33.81 -1.13
CA PHE A 155 40.34 35.11 -1.78
C PHE A 155 41.80 35.54 -1.72
N THR A 156 42.36 35.91 -2.87
CA THR A 156 43.68 36.56 -2.93
C THR A 156 43.46 37.99 -3.38
N CYS A 157 43.37 38.92 -2.43
CA CYS A 157 43.30 40.35 -2.73
C CYS A 157 44.70 40.94 -2.56
N GLN A 158 45.19 41.67 -3.57
CA GLN A 158 46.44 42.41 -3.45
C GLN A 158 46.14 43.89 -3.19
N PHE A 159 46.78 44.45 -2.15
CA PHE A 159 46.85 45.90 -1.95
C PHE A 159 47.80 46.49 -3.00
N ASN A 160 47.35 47.50 -3.75
CA ASN A 160 48.27 48.38 -4.47
C ASN A 160 48.83 49.44 -3.51
N SER A 161 49.95 50.05 -3.91
CA SER A 161 50.87 50.84 -3.07
C SER A 161 50.31 52.14 -2.45
N GLU A 162 49.01 52.41 -2.58
CA GLU A 162 48.38 53.65 -2.11
C GLU A 162 47.17 53.43 -1.18
N ALA A 163 46.95 52.21 -0.70
CA ALA A 163 46.00 51.90 0.38
C ALA A 163 44.55 52.42 0.17
N GLN A 164 44.08 52.47 -1.08
CA GLN A 164 42.65 52.67 -1.37
C GLN A 164 41.98 51.34 -1.73
N PHE A 165 40.86 51.07 -1.06
CA PHE A 165 40.08 49.84 -1.19
C PHE A 165 39.29 49.88 -2.52
N ALA A 166 39.72 49.12 -3.53
CA ALA A 166 38.98 48.93 -4.77
C ALA A 166 38.53 47.47 -4.90
N PHE A 167 37.22 47.25 -5.00
CA PHE A 167 36.60 45.91 -5.08
C PHE A 167 36.98 45.12 -6.37
N GLU A 168 37.58 45.79 -7.36
CA GLU A 168 37.88 45.22 -8.69
C GLU A 168 39.17 44.37 -8.74
N SER A 169 39.99 44.33 -7.68
CA SER A 169 41.28 43.59 -7.65
C SER A 169 41.23 42.22 -6.93
N CYS A 170 40.06 41.80 -6.44
CA CYS A 170 39.88 40.46 -5.90
C CYS A 170 39.36 39.53 -7.01
N LYS A 171 40.18 38.56 -7.44
CA LYS A 171 39.72 37.48 -8.33
C LYS A 171 39.13 36.34 -7.51
N GLU A 172 37.89 36.01 -7.82
CA GLU A 172 37.17 34.83 -7.35
C GLU A 172 37.60 33.60 -8.15
N ASP A 173 37.91 32.48 -7.49
CA ASP A 173 38.07 31.18 -8.15
C ASP A 173 36.68 30.53 -8.27
N SER A 174 35.91 31.04 -9.24
CA SER A 174 34.52 30.66 -9.48
C SER A 174 34.43 29.50 -10.47
N SER A 175 34.41 28.25 -9.99
CA SER A 175 33.70 27.18 -10.70
C SER A 175 33.20 26.07 -9.76
N ASN A 176 31.86 26.02 -9.67
CA ASN A 176 31.00 24.98 -9.07
C ASN A 176 30.87 24.91 -7.54
N LEU A 177 29.95 25.71 -7.00
CA LEU A 177 29.25 25.42 -5.75
C LEU A 177 27.74 25.48 -6.00
N ILE A 178 27.09 24.31 -5.96
CA ILE A 178 25.63 24.19 -5.98
C ILE A 178 25.17 24.23 -4.52
N HIS A 179 24.59 25.36 -4.12
CA HIS A 179 23.91 25.66 -2.85
C HIS A 179 24.19 24.78 -1.62
N SER A 180 24.74 25.39 -0.57
CA SER A 180 24.55 24.94 0.81
C SER A 180 23.92 26.04 1.65
N LEU A 181 22.62 25.90 1.98
CA LEU A 181 22.04 26.58 3.14
C LEU A 181 22.37 25.71 4.35
N ALA A 182 23.52 25.98 4.96
CA ALA A 182 23.87 25.43 6.25
C ALA A 182 23.89 26.60 7.23
N ASN A 183 23.01 26.55 8.23
CA ASN A 183 23.11 27.41 9.40
C ASN A 183 24.37 27.00 10.16
N TYR A 184 25.51 27.61 9.80
CA TYR A 184 26.72 27.51 10.58
C TYR A 184 26.70 28.60 11.64
N TRP A 185 26.85 28.20 12.91
CA TRP A 185 27.30 29.11 13.95
C TRP A 185 28.79 29.38 13.69
N ASN A 186 29.09 30.42 12.93
CA ASN A 186 30.46 30.84 12.69
C ASN A 186 31.02 31.55 13.93
N THR A 187 31.97 30.92 14.62
CA THR A 187 33.00 31.68 15.33
C THR A 187 34.19 31.80 14.39
N GLU A 188 34.25 32.90 13.65
CA GLU A 188 35.43 33.22 12.85
C GLU A 188 36.63 33.46 13.77
N LYS A 189 37.74 32.79 13.48
CA LYS A 189 39.04 33.22 13.96
C LYS A 189 39.51 34.30 12.98
N ALA A 190 39.48 35.56 13.38
CA ALA A 190 40.14 36.62 12.63
C ALA A 190 41.61 36.22 12.43
N ILE A 191 42.05 36.13 11.18
CA ILE A 191 43.47 36.02 10.83
C ILE A 191 44.09 37.34 11.31
N GLY A 192 44.87 37.28 12.38
CA GLY A 192 45.58 38.43 12.88
C GLY A 192 46.53 38.94 11.82
N ASN A 193 46.23 40.10 11.22
CA ASN A 193 47.24 40.93 10.61
C ASN A 193 48.31 41.19 11.67
N GLN A 194 49.54 40.77 11.39
CA GLN A 194 50.68 41.19 12.21
C GLN A 194 50.81 42.70 12.07
N ALA A 195 50.34 43.44 13.07
CA ALA A 195 50.77 44.80 13.26
C ALA A 195 52.26 44.75 13.64
N GLN A 196 53.12 45.08 12.69
CA GLN A 196 54.53 45.31 12.98
C GLN A 196 54.65 46.49 13.94
N GLY A 197 55.35 46.29 15.05
CA GLY A 197 55.93 47.39 15.83
C GLY A 197 55.25 47.79 17.13
N ARG A 198 54.81 46.85 17.99
CA ARG A 198 54.77 47.08 19.46
C ARG A 198 55.12 45.81 20.22
N TYR A 199 55.95 45.98 21.26
CA TYR A 199 56.37 44.95 22.21
C TYR A 199 55.17 44.12 22.68
N VAL A 200 55.19 42.83 22.37
CA VAL A 200 54.22 41.85 22.87
C VAL A 200 54.90 41.14 24.03
N SER A 201 54.40 41.36 25.25
CA SER A 201 54.71 40.53 26.41
C SER A 201 54.35 39.07 26.07
N PRO A 202 55.07 38.05 26.59
CA PRO A 202 54.77 36.65 26.30
C PRO A 202 53.50 36.23 27.04
N SER A 203 52.34 36.71 26.59
CA SER A 203 51.07 36.11 26.95
C SER A 203 51.05 34.72 26.33
N PRO A 204 50.78 33.65 27.11
CA PRO A 204 50.62 32.32 26.55
C PRO A 204 49.37 32.34 25.67
N ALA A 205 49.56 32.59 24.38
CA ALA A 205 48.51 32.43 23.39
C ALA A 205 48.16 30.95 23.33
N TYR A 206 47.20 30.52 24.16
CA TYR A 206 46.61 29.19 24.09
C TYR A 206 45.95 29.07 22.72
N LYS A 207 46.71 28.56 21.75
CA LYS A 207 46.20 28.21 20.43
C LYS A 207 45.26 27.02 20.64
N SER A 208 44.01 27.16 20.16
CA SER A 208 43.11 26.02 19.97
C SER A 208 43.91 24.83 19.42
N PRO A 209 43.80 23.64 20.03
CA PRO A 209 44.49 22.44 19.55
C PRO A 209 43.86 21.95 18.24
N PHE A 210 42.68 22.47 17.88
CA PHE A 210 41.98 22.14 16.65
C PHE A 210 42.46 22.97 15.48
N GLU A 211 42.60 22.31 14.33
CA GLU A 211 42.90 22.97 13.07
C GLU A 211 41.74 23.89 12.65
N PRO A 212 41.99 25.00 11.94
CA PRO A 212 40.94 25.93 11.50
C PRO A 212 39.80 25.30 10.69
N ARG A 213 40.01 24.10 10.12
CA ARG A 213 39.02 23.36 9.34
C ARG A 213 38.20 22.35 10.15
N GLN A 214 38.62 22.03 11.36
CA GLN A 214 37.89 21.09 12.21
C GLN A 214 36.68 21.79 12.85
N ARG A 215 35.50 21.18 12.76
CA ARG A 215 34.30 21.59 13.47
C ARG A 215 33.71 20.39 14.17
N TYR A 216 33.32 20.59 15.42
CA TYR A 216 32.56 19.59 16.14
C TYR A 216 31.17 19.46 15.51
N LYS A 217 30.73 18.22 15.27
CA LYS A 217 29.34 17.92 14.89
C LYS A 217 28.80 16.89 15.87
N GLN A 218 27.67 17.23 16.49
CA GLN A 218 26.97 16.32 17.37
C GLN A 218 26.43 15.12 16.56
N GLN A 219 26.74 13.90 17.03
CA GLN A 219 26.33 12.64 16.40
C GLN A 219 25.43 11.85 17.32
N LEU A 220 24.36 11.25 16.79
CA LEU A 220 23.47 10.35 17.54
C LEU A 220 24.13 8.99 17.69
N VAL A 221 24.48 8.59 18.91
CA VAL A 221 25.17 7.32 19.18
C VAL A 221 24.20 6.24 19.60
N LYS A 222 23.17 6.60 20.38
CA LYS A 222 22.21 5.64 20.90
C LYS A 222 20.83 6.25 21.02
N GLN A 223 19.81 5.56 20.56
CA GLN A 223 18.42 5.92 20.78
C GLN A 223 17.72 4.74 21.43
N VAL A 224 17.01 5.00 22.53
CA VAL A 224 16.23 3.98 23.26
C VAL A 224 14.78 4.44 23.28
N GLU A 225 13.92 3.69 22.62
CA GLU A 225 12.46 3.86 22.65
C GLU A 225 11.86 2.80 23.56
N LYS A 226 11.11 3.24 24.56
CA LYS A 226 10.35 2.38 25.47
C LYS A 226 8.85 2.64 25.28
N SER A 227 8.08 1.57 25.22
CA SER A 227 6.62 1.59 25.06
C SER A 227 5.97 0.81 26.18
N TRP A 228 4.91 1.36 26.78
CA TRP A 228 4.17 0.73 27.87
C TRP A 228 2.71 0.49 27.47
N ASP A 229 2.08 -0.49 28.11
CA ASP A 229 0.64 -0.67 28.02
C ASP A 229 -0.11 0.35 28.90
N LEU A 230 -1.45 0.24 28.92
CA LEU A 230 -2.32 1.06 29.76
C LEU A 230 -2.21 0.75 31.26
N HIS A 231 -1.69 -0.43 31.61
CA HIS A 231 -1.52 -0.89 32.99
C HIS A 231 -0.13 -0.52 33.56
N GLY A 232 0.72 0.13 32.75
CA GLY A 232 2.08 0.54 33.13
C GLY A 232 3.14 -0.55 32.94
N SER A 233 2.79 -1.69 32.34
CA SER A 233 3.74 -2.75 31.99
C SER A 233 4.59 -2.31 30.81
N LEU A 234 5.91 -2.47 30.90
CA LEU A 234 6.80 -2.21 29.77
C LEU A 234 6.59 -3.31 28.71
N LEU A 235 6.21 -2.93 27.49
CA LEU A 235 5.96 -3.86 26.39
C LEU A 235 7.25 -4.23 25.66
N LYS A 236 7.95 -3.21 25.16
CA LYS A 236 9.19 -3.37 24.41
C LYS A 236 10.16 -2.23 24.62
N THR A 237 11.44 -2.55 24.43
CA THR A 237 12.50 -1.56 24.26
C THR A 237 13.12 -1.74 22.88
N VAL A 238 13.10 -0.68 22.06
CA VAL A 238 13.85 -0.63 20.81
C VAL A 238 15.10 0.22 21.04
N THR A 239 16.27 -0.36 20.79
CA THR A 239 17.57 0.31 20.93
C THR A 239 18.26 0.39 19.59
N SER A 240 18.50 1.60 19.09
CA SER A 240 19.35 1.88 17.92
C SER A 240 20.70 2.37 18.40
N GLU A 241 21.79 1.71 18.02
CA GLU A 241 23.17 2.10 18.32
C GLU A 241 23.94 2.33 17.04
N ARG A 242 24.71 3.41 16.98
CA ARG A 242 25.50 3.82 15.82
C ARG A 242 26.94 4.09 16.20
N ALA A 243 27.85 3.55 15.42
CA ALA A 243 29.27 3.89 15.48
C ALA A 243 29.66 4.74 14.28
N TYR A 244 30.60 5.67 14.48
CA TYR A 244 31.08 6.58 13.45
C TYR A 244 32.59 6.50 13.30
N ASP A 245 33.11 6.85 12.13
CA ASP A 245 34.53 7.13 11.99
C ASP A 245 34.90 8.43 12.69
N LYS A 246 36.18 8.53 13.06
CA LYS A 246 36.74 9.64 13.84
C LYS A 246 36.83 10.97 13.09
N TRP A 247 36.99 10.94 11.77
CA TRP A 247 37.52 12.07 10.99
C TRP A 247 36.47 12.78 10.13
N TYR A 248 35.48 12.03 9.66
CA TYR A 248 34.46 12.47 8.70
C TYR A 248 33.04 12.18 9.18
N GLY A 249 32.90 11.39 10.24
CA GLY A 249 31.62 11.09 10.85
C GLY A 249 30.75 10.19 9.98
N ASN A 250 31.38 9.35 9.17
CA ASN A 250 30.66 8.32 8.42
C ASN A 250 30.21 7.22 9.38
N THR A 251 28.98 6.73 9.24
CA THR A 251 28.44 5.66 10.08
C THR A 251 29.12 4.33 9.77
N LEU A 252 29.92 3.76 10.67
CA LEU A 252 30.59 2.47 10.48
C LEU A 252 29.69 1.27 10.78
N SER A 253 28.75 1.43 11.71
CA SER A 253 27.75 0.42 12.00
C SER A 253 26.46 1.01 12.55
N GLU A 254 25.35 0.33 12.32
CA GLU A 254 24.07 0.57 12.95
C GLU A 254 23.49 -0.77 13.43
N ILE A 255 23.16 -0.85 14.72
CA ILE A 255 22.53 -2.01 15.32
C ILE A 255 21.18 -1.56 15.87
N ILE A 256 20.10 -2.19 15.39
CA ILE A 256 18.75 -1.96 15.90
C ILE A 256 18.31 -3.25 16.59
N SER A 257 18.18 -3.21 17.91
CA SER A 257 17.70 -4.33 18.72
C SER A 257 16.32 -4.03 19.30
N THR A 258 15.45 -5.03 19.31
CA THR A 258 14.13 -4.98 19.95
C THR A 258 14.10 -6.05 21.03
N GLN A 259 13.90 -5.63 22.27
CA GLN A 259 13.63 -6.51 23.40
C GLN A 259 12.12 -6.55 23.66
N ASP A 260 11.54 -7.75 23.62
CA ASP A 260 10.20 -8.05 24.10
C ASP A 260 10.27 -8.29 25.62
N HIS A 261 9.55 -7.51 26.41
CA HIS A 261 9.47 -7.65 27.88
C HIS A 261 8.27 -8.47 28.34
N ILE A 262 7.38 -8.88 27.43
CA ILE A 262 6.21 -9.72 27.70
C ILE A 262 6.59 -11.19 27.55
N ASN A 263 7.20 -11.55 26.43
CA ASN A 263 7.57 -12.94 26.11
C ASN A 263 9.07 -13.24 26.30
N GLY A 264 9.88 -12.24 26.62
CA GLY A 264 11.33 -12.39 26.83
C GLY A 264 12.15 -12.59 25.54
N GLN A 265 11.53 -12.44 24.37
CA GLN A 265 12.17 -12.57 23.07
C GLN A 265 13.03 -11.36 22.70
N TRP A 266 13.95 -11.53 21.75
CA TRP A 266 14.72 -10.42 21.21
C TRP A 266 14.99 -10.59 19.71
N PHE A 267 15.14 -9.45 19.04
CA PHE A 267 15.47 -9.34 17.61
C PHE A 267 16.56 -8.30 17.42
N SER A 268 17.48 -8.50 16.49
CA SER A 268 18.54 -7.56 16.18
C SER A 268 18.81 -7.51 14.68
N LYS A 269 18.91 -6.28 14.14
CA LYS A 269 19.39 -5.98 12.80
C LYS A 269 20.72 -5.28 12.90
N SER A 270 21.77 -5.86 12.34
CA SER A 270 23.10 -5.27 12.28
C SER A 270 23.43 -4.86 10.84
N THR A 271 23.80 -3.61 10.64
CA THR A 271 24.31 -3.10 9.37
C THR A 271 25.73 -2.57 9.57
N LYS A 272 26.69 -3.07 8.80
CA LYS A 272 28.08 -2.61 8.78
C LYS A 272 28.36 -1.88 7.48
N TYR A 273 29.13 -0.80 7.56
CA TYR A 273 29.52 0.03 6.43
C TYR A 273 31.05 0.16 6.39
N LYS A 274 31.60 0.03 5.19
CA LYS A 274 33.00 0.34 4.90
C LYS A 274 33.02 1.44 3.86
N TYR A 275 33.83 2.47 4.07
CA TYR A 275 33.98 3.60 3.15
C TYR A 275 35.34 3.57 2.46
N LYS A 276 35.39 4.08 1.22
CA LYS A 276 36.65 4.29 0.51
C LYS A 276 37.52 5.28 1.25
N GLN A 277 38.84 5.17 1.05
CA GLN A 277 39.77 6.17 1.56
C GLN A 277 39.40 7.56 1.02
N PRO A 278 39.27 8.56 1.91
CA PRO A 278 38.82 9.90 1.55
C PRO A 278 39.86 10.58 0.65
N ASN A 279 39.40 11.21 -0.43
CA ASN A 279 40.24 12.11 -1.23
C ASN A 279 39.89 13.55 -0.85
N THR A 280 40.64 14.08 0.10
CA THR A 280 40.43 15.43 0.65
C THR A 280 40.75 16.54 -0.34
N ASN A 281 41.62 16.30 -1.33
CA ASN A 281 41.95 17.27 -2.38
C ASN A 281 40.76 17.52 -3.31
N ASN A 282 40.00 16.46 -3.63
CA ASN A 282 38.81 16.52 -4.49
C ASN A 282 37.49 16.53 -3.70
N TRP A 283 37.57 16.58 -2.37
CA TRP A 283 36.43 16.54 -1.46
C TRP A 283 35.52 15.32 -1.62
N LEU A 284 36.11 14.17 -1.97
CA LEU A 284 35.41 12.90 -2.05
C LEU A 284 35.53 12.17 -0.71
N VAL A 285 34.55 12.42 0.16
CA VAL A 285 34.47 11.87 1.52
C VAL A 285 33.15 11.11 1.67
N GLY A 286 33.15 10.01 2.41
CA GLY A 286 31.93 9.26 2.70
C GLY A 286 31.40 8.43 1.52
N LEU A 287 32.24 8.16 0.52
CA LEU A 287 31.92 7.22 -0.56
C LEU A 287 31.91 5.80 0.02
N LEU A 288 30.72 5.23 0.17
CA LEU A 288 30.52 3.88 0.69
C LEU A 288 31.17 2.88 -0.25
N GLU A 289 32.03 1.98 0.24
CA GLU A 289 32.70 0.92 -0.54
C GLU A 289 31.93 -0.40 -0.45
N ASN A 290 31.50 -0.76 0.77
CA ASN A 290 30.82 -2.01 1.06
C ASN A 290 29.78 -1.83 2.17
N LYS A 291 28.68 -2.57 2.09
CA LYS A 291 27.64 -2.65 3.13
C LYS A 291 27.23 -4.11 3.33
N VAL A 292 27.19 -4.53 4.58
CA VAL A 292 26.70 -5.87 4.99
C VAL A 292 25.55 -5.70 5.97
N THR A 293 24.43 -6.39 5.73
CA THR A 293 23.28 -6.40 6.62
C THR A 293 22.96 -7.82 7.05
N SER A 294 22.79 -8.03 8.36
CA SER A 294 22.47 -9.32 8.96
C SER A 294 21.43 -9.18 10.07
N PHE A 295 20.76 -10.29 10.37
CA PHE A 295 19.72 -10.37 11.39
C PHE A 295 20.00 -11.52 12.36
N SER A 296 19.56 -11.35 13.60
CA SER A 296 19.58 -12.38 14.63
C SER A 296 18.40 -12.21 15.58
N GLY A 297 17.99 -13.27 16.26
CA GLY A 297 16.90 -13.23 17.22
C GLY A 297 16.61 -14.59 17.85
N SER A 298 15.85 -14.59 18.95
CA SER A 298 15.56 -15.80 19.74
C SER A 298 14.54 -16.75 19.09
N GLU A 299 13.70 -16.26 18.16
CA GLU A 299 12.64 -17.04 17.51
C GLU A 299 12.67 -16.96 15.97
N LEU A 300 13.83 -16.66 15.38
CA LEU A 300 13.97 -16.76 13.93
C LEU A 300 13.87 -18.24 13.54
N TYR A 301 12.79 -18.61 12.85
CA TYR A 301 12.56 -20.00 12.47
C TYR A 301 13.57 -20.40 11.40
N SER A 302 14.50 -21.28 11.78
CA SER A 302 15.63 -21.66 10.95
C SER A 302 15.39 -23.01 10.27
N ASN A 303 14.88 -22.99 9.04
CA ASN A 303 15.16 -24.10 8.15
C ASN A 303 16.60 -23.93 7.63
N ASN A 304 17.57 -24.44 8.39
CA ASN A 304 18.98 -24.65 8.01
C ASN A 304 19.85 -23.49 7.48
N ASN A 305 19.42 -22.21 7.43
CA ASN A 305 20.31 -21.07 7.14
C ASN A 305 19.70 -19.70 7.54
N SER A 306 19.25 -19.52 8.79
CA SER A 306 18.64 -18.26 9.26
C SER A 306 19.60 -17.06 9.36
N PHE A 307 20.87 -17.22 8.95
CA PHE A 307 21.88 -16.16 8.87
C PHE A 307 22.29 -15.90 7.41
N PHE A 308 21.37 -15.34 6.62
CA PHE A 308 21.76 -14.78 5.32
C PHE A 308 22.19 -13.33 5.50
N GLU A 309 23.47 -13.06 5.24
CA GLU A 309 23.95 -11.70 5.10
C GLU A 309 23.62 -11.18 3.69
N ARG A 310 23.09 -9.96 3.60
CA ARG A 310 23.02 -9.24 2.31
C ARG A 310 24.20 -8.32 2.16
N THR A 311 24.98 -8.54 1.10
CA THR A 311 26.20 -7.81 0.79
C THR A 311 26.00 -6.89 -0.41
N TYR A 312 26.54 -5.68 -0.31
CA TYR A 312 26.49 -4.66 -1.35
C TYR A 312 27.86 -4.01 -1.52
N ASP A 313 28.30 -3.85 -2.77
CA ASP A 313 29.57 -3.17 -3.10
C ASP A 313 29.34 -2.00 -4.05
N TYR A 314 30.18 -0.98 -3.95
CA TYR A 314 29.98 0.28 -4.65
C TYR A 314 31.29 0.80 -5.27
N GLU A 315 31.21 1.19 -6.54
CA GLU A 315 32.33 1.75 -7.30
C GLU A 315 31.97 3.16 -7.79
N TYR A 316 32.97 4.05 -7.81
CA TYR A 316 32.80 5.47 -8.16
C TYR A 316 33.88 5.88 -9.15
N ASP A 317 33.58 6.88 -9.98
CA ASP A 317 34.57 7.53 -10.83
C ASP A 317 35.46 8.51 -10.02
N SER A 318 36.40 9.16 -10.71
CA SER A 318 37.32 10.14 -10.12
C SER A 318 36.65 11.43 -9.63
N LYS A 319 35.38 11.66 -9.98
CA LYS A 319 34.54 12.79 -9.55
C LYS A 319 33.59 12.41 -8.42
N GLY A 320 33.58 11.15 -7.99
CA GLY A 320 32.71 10.64 -6.93
C GLY A 320 31.31 10.25 -7.39
N ASN A 321 31.04 10.20 -8.70
CA ASN A 321 29.77 9.66 -9.18
C ASN A 321 29.76 8.15 -8.98
N LEU A 322 28.68 7.60 -8.45
CA LEU A 322 28.49 6.14 -8.35
C LEU A 322 28.40 5.58 -9.77
N ILE A 323 29.33 4.73 -10.17
CA ILE A 323 29.35 4.10 -11.52
C ILE A 323 28.92 2.64 -11.49
N ARG A 324 28.98 1.98 -10.33
CA ARG A 324 28.52 0.61 -10.19
C ARG A 324 28.07 0.30 -8.77
N LYS A 325 26.98 -0.44 -8.66
CA LYS A 325 26.52 -1.10 -7.43
C LYS A 325 26.43 -2.60 -7.68
N TYR A 326 26.90 -3.42 -6.74
CA TYR A 326 26.68 -4.86 -6.73
C TYR A 326 25.78 -5.27 -5.57
N GLU A 327 25.08 -6.37 -5.74
CA GLU A 327 24.39 -7.12 -4.70
C GLU A 327 24.84 -8.58 -4.81
N GLN A 328 25.23 -9.19 -3.68
CA GLN A 328 25.74 -10.57 -3.62
C GLN A 328 26.90 -10.85 -4.60
N LYS A 329 27.86 -9.92 -4.64
CA LYS A 329 29.03 -9.99 -5.54
C LYS A 329 29.81 -11.29 -5.36
N GLY A 330 30.14 -11.95 -6.47
CA GLY A 330 30.89 -13.22 -6.50
C GLY A 330 30.04 -14.48 -6.30
N THR A 331 28.72 -14.36 -6.21
CA THR A 331 27.79 -15.50 -6.05
C THR A 331 26.97 -15.75 -7.31
N ASP A 332 26.28 -16.88 -7.39
CA ASP A 332 25.28 -17.15 -8.44
C ASP A 332 24.10 -16.18 -8.40
N LEU A 333 23.90 -15.46 -7.30
CA LEU A 333 22.87 -14.44 -7.13
C LEU A 333 23.38 -13.03 -7.41
N GLU A 334 24.60 -12.87 -7.96
CA GLU A 334 25.16 -11.56 -8.24
C GLU A 334 24.27 -10.76 -9.19
N ARG A 335 23.97 -9.53 -8.76
CA ARG A 335 23.37 -8.48 -9.58
C ARG A 335 24.28 -7.27 -9.55
N SER A 336 24.36 -6.56 -10.67
CA SER A 336 25.01 -5.24 -10.67
C SER A 336 24.25 -4.21 -11.46
N THR A 337 24.30 -2.96 -11.01
CA THR A 337 23.76 -1.80 -11.72
C THR A 337 24.92 -0.90 -12.10
N VAL A 338 25.12 -0.70 -13.40
CA VAL A 338 26.14 0.19 -13.97
C VAL A 338 25.49 1.51 -14.36
N LEU A 339 26.06 2.61 -13.89
CA LEU A 339 25.62 3.97 -14.14
C LEU A 339 26.67 4.68 -15.00
N SER A 340 26.27 5.23 -16.14
CA SER A 340 27.22 5.84 -17.09
C SER A 340 26.63 7.03 -17.87
N ASN A 341 27.48 7.70 -18.64
CA ASN A 341 27.14 8.89 -19.44
C ASN A 341 26.49 10.01 -18.61
N PHE A 342 27.14 10.42 -17.52
CA PHE A 342 26.57 11.40 -16.60
C PHE A 342 26.35 12.78 -17.22
N ASP A 343 25.23 13.40 -16.86
CA ASP A 343 24.88 14.80 -17.10
C ASP A 343 24.74 15.49 -15.75
N ARG A 344 25.71 16.35 -15.40
CA ARG A 344 25.75 17.05 -14.11
C ARG A 344 25.60 16.12 -12.89
N GLY A 345 26.19 14.93 -12.98
CA GLY A 345 26.15 13.90 -11.94
C GLY A 345 24.94 12.96 -12.01
N LEU A 346 24.00 13.18 -12.93
CA LEU A 346 22.85 12.30 -13.17
C LEU A 346 23.15 11.30 -14.29
N PRO A 347 22.96 9.99 -14.10
CA PRO A 347 23.32 8.98 -15.11
C PRO A 347 22.37 9.01 -16.31
N ARG A 348 22.88 9.13 -17.55
CA ARG A 348 22.03 8.98 -18.76
C ARG A 348 21.81 7.53 -19.15
N ASN A 349 22.64 6.60 -18.68
CA ASN A 349 22.47 5.18 -18.91
C ASN A 349 22.49 4.44 -17.57
N VAL A 350 21.51 3.57 -17.37
CA VAL A 350 21.44 2.63 -16.25
C VAL A 350 21.35 1.23 -16.84
N THR A 351 22.38 0.42 -16.65
CA THR A 351 22.45 -0.96 -17.13
C THR A 351 22.43 -1.90 -15.95
N GLU A 352 21.40 -2.71 -15.82
CA GLU A 352 21.31 -3.78 -14.85
C GLU A 352 21.86 -5.06 -15.48
N HIS A 353 22.75 -5.75 -14.75
CA HIS A 353 23.34 -7.03 -15.12
C HIS A 353 23.00 -8.08 -14.08
N TRP A 354 22.89 -9.31 -14.54
CA TRP A 354 22.63 -10.49 -13.74
C TRP A 354 23.70 -11.55 -14.02
N SER A 355 23.95 -12.41 -13.04
CA SER A 355 24.76 -13.61 -13.23
C SER A 355 24.20 -14.51 -14.35
N GLY A 356 25.02 -15.47 -14.81
CA GLY A 356 24.55 -16.49 -15.76
C GLY A 356 23.37 -17.30 -15.21
N TYR A 357 23.36 -17.58 -13.91
CA TYR A 357 22.26 -18.26 -13.21
C TYR A 357 20.96 -17.44 -13.25
N LEU A 358 21.03 -16.12 -13.00
CA LEU A 358 19.86 -15.24 -13.01
C LEU A 358 19.41 -14.83 -14.43
N SER A 359 20.21 -15.05 -15.47
CA SER A 359 19.83 -14.67 -16.85
C SER A 359 18.82 -15.60 -17.52
N LYS A 360 18.39 -16.68 -16.85
CA LYS A 360 17.55 -17.73 -17.44
C LYS A 360 16.21 -17.18 -17.93
N ASN A 361 15.83 -17.58 -19.14
CA ASN A 361 14.56 -17.26 -19.78
C ASN A 361 14.26 -15.75 -19.93
N ILE A 362 15.29 -14.91 -19.92
CA ILE A 362 15.21 -13.51 -20.35
C ILE A 362 15.77 -13.46 -21.77
N LEU A 363 14.93 -13.13 -22.75
CA LEU A 363 15.28 -13.15 -24.16
C LEU A 363 15.23 -11.74 -24.76
N ASN A 364 16.16 -11.46 -25.68
CA ASN A 364 16.08 -10.27 -26.53
C ASN A 364 15.15 -10.50 -27.73
N LYS A 365 15.03 -9.48 -28.59
CA LYS A 365 14.23 -9.54 -29.83
C LYS A 365 14.64 -10.63 -30.82
N SER A 366 15.88 -11.13 -30.72
CA SER A 366 16.40 -12.23 -31.56
C SER A 366 16.23 -13.60 -30.88
N SER A 367 15.44 -13.68 -29.80
CA SER A 367 15.22 -14.89 -29.00
C SER A 367 16.49 -15.48 -28.38
N VAL A 368 17.50 -14.64 -28.14
CA VAL A 368 18.77 -15.03 -27.49
C VAL A 368 18.72 -14.64 -26.02
N GLN A 369 19.21 -15.53 -25.16
CA GLN A 369 19.30 -15.26 -23.72
C GLN A 369 20.20 -14.06 -23.45
N VAL A 370 19.74 -13.16 -22.59
CA VAL A 370 20.46 -11.96 -22.19
C VAL A 370 20.58 -11.86 -20.68
N ASN A 371 21.72 -11.37 -20.22
CA ASN A 371 22.05 -11.20 -18.81
C ASN A 371 22.11 -9.72 -18.41
N GLN A 372 21.57 -8.82 -19.23
CA GLN A 372 21.56 -7.39 -18.94
C GLN A 372 20.36 -6.70 -19.60
N LYS A 373 19.96 -5.56 -19.04
CA LYS A 373 19.02 -4.62 -19.66
C LYS A 373 19.51 -3.20 -19.45
N THR A 374 19.28 -2.31 -20.40
CA THR A 374 19.70 -0.90 -20.30
C THR A 374 18.51 0.04 -20.45
N THR A 375 18.37 0.95 -19.50
CA THR A 375 17.44 2.09 -19.58
C THR A 375 18.23 3.38 -19.76
N LYS A 376 17.78 4.24 -20.68
CA LYS A 376 18.42 5.54 -20.96
C LYS A 376 17.53 6.68 -20.52
N PHE A 377 18.14 7.77 -20.05
CA PHE A 377 17.47 8.96 -19.55
C PHE A 377 18.01 10.23 -20.22
N ILE A 378 17.11 11.16 -20.49
CA ILE A 378 17.46 12.53 -20.91
C ILE A 378 16.88 13.50 -19.90
N TYR A 379 17.72 14.42 -19.42
CA TYR A 379 17.37 15.38 -18.40
C TYR A 379 17.18 16.79 -19.02
N ASP A 380 16.26 17.57 -18.46
CA ASP A 380 16.20 19.00 -18.74
C ASP A 380 17.28 19.78 -17.97
N LYS A 381 17.31 21.11 -18.12
CA LYS A 381 18.25 21.98 -17.40
C LYS A 381 18.07 22.00 -15.88
N TYR A 382 16.99 21.46 -15.32
CA TYR A 382 16.75 21.37 -13.88
C TYR A 382 17.09 19.98 -13.31
N GLY A 383 17.34 19.00 -14.19
CA GLY A 383 17.67 17.63 -13.80
C GLY A 383 16.45 16.69 -13.79
N TYR A 384 15.30 17.12 -14.32
CA TYR A 384 14.12 16.26 -14.44
C TYR A 384 14.21 15.37 -15.68
N VAL A 385 13.74 14.12 -15.56
CA VAL A 385 13.80 13.10 -16.62
C VAL A 385 12.75 13.36 -17.70
N THR A 386 13.11 14.12 -18.73
CA THR A 386 12.19 14.45 -19.84
C THR A 386 11.95 13.31 -20.83
N GLN A 387 12.84 12.33 -20.85
CA GLN A 387 12.68 11.13 -21.67
C GLN A 387 13.33 9.94 -20.98
N SER A 388 12.60 8.82 -20.94
CA SER A 388 13.15 7.51 -20.63
C SER A 388 13.03 6.59 -21.84
N ILE A 389 14.03 5.75 -22.05
CA ILE A 389 14.08 4.77 -23.14
C ILE A 389 14.40 3.41 -22.53
N ASN A 390 13.48 2.46 -22.63
CA ASN A 390 13.69 1.12 -22.07
C ASN A 390 14.62 0.26 -22.95
N ALA A 391 14.92 -0.96 -22.50
CA ALA A 391 15.83 -1.88 -23.19
C ALA A 391 15.39 -2.27 -24.60
N LEU A 392 14.08 -2.21 -24.91
CA LEU A 392 13.54 -2.47 -26.24
C LEU A 392 13.58 -1.25 -27.17
N GLY A 393 14.05 -0.09 -26.69
CA GLY A 393 14.12 1.17 -27.43
C GLY A 393 12.81 1.96 -27.42
N GLN A 394 11.83 1.54 -26.61
CA GLN A 394 10.54 2.23 -26.46
C GLN A 394 10.71 3.46 -25.57
N LYS A 395 9.98 4.53 -25.88
CA LYS A 395 10.20 5.87 -25.32
C LYS A 395 8.99 6.31 -24.51
N THR A 396 9.23 6.82 -23.32
CA THR A 396 8.28 7.62 -22.56
C THR A 396 8.82 9.05 -22.48
N LEU A 397 7.96 10.05 -22.71
CA LEU A 397 8.31 11.47 -22.63
C LEU A 397 7.57 12.12 -21.47
N THR A 398 8.26 12.94 -20.70
CA THR A 398 7.68 13.62 -19.54
C THR A 398 8.03 15.10 -19.62
N GLN A 399 7.06 15.97 -19.33
CA GLN A 399 7.29 17.40 -19.13
C GLN A 399 6.95 17.73 -17.68
N PHE A 400 7.73 18.66 -17.13
CA PHE A 400 7.62 19.07 -15.73
C PHE A 400 7.35 20.56 -15.64
N ASP A 401 6.64 20.94 -14.59
CA ASP A 401 6.63 22.31 -14.11
C ASP A 401 8.04 22.66 -13.57
N PRO A 402 8.68 23.73 -14.05
CA PRO A 402 10.06 24.05 -13.69
C PRO A 402 10.22 24.60 -12.27
N ILE A 403 9.14 25.00 -11.60
CA ILE A 403 9.15 25.55 -10.23
C ILE A 403 8.90 24.42 -9.24
N TRP A 404 7.86 23.62 -9.49
CA TRP A 404 7.38 22.59 -8.56
C TRP A 404 7.93 21.19 -8.83
N GLY A 405 8.52 20.95 -10.00
CA GLY A 405 9.04 19.64 -10.41
C GLY A 405 7.98 18.58 -10.61
N GLN A 406 6.71 18.97 -10.73
CA GLN A 406 5.58 18.07 -10.96
C GLN A 406 5.34 17.83 -12.44
N VAL A 407 4.82 16.66 -12.78
CA VAL A 407 4.53 16.29 -14.18
C VAL A 407 3.37 17.13 -14.69
N THR A 408 3.53 17.76 -15.85
CA THR A 408 2.48 18.51 -16.57
C THR A 408 2.02 17.80 -17.83
N ARG A 409 2.87 16.93 -18.39
CA ARG A 409 2.53 16.12 -19.58
C ARG A 409 3.30 14.81 -19.56
N LEU A 410 2.61 13.71 -19.79
CA LEU A 410 3.19 12.37 -19.91
C LEU A 410 2.76 11.76 -21.24
N THR A 411 3.72 11.45 -22.10
CA THR A 411 3.49 10.68 -23.32
C THR A 411 4.07 9.28 -23.14
N GLU A 412 3.19 8.28 -23.12
CA GLU A 412 3.53 6.87 -22.92
C GLU A 412 4.11 6.21 -24.18
N ILE A 413 4.51 4.94 -24.07
CA ILE A 413 5.19 4.18 -25.12
C ILE A 413 4.32 4.04 -26.39
N ASP A 414 3.01 4.05 -26.24
CA ASP A 414 2.05 3.98 -27.33
C ASP A 414 1.84 5.32 -28.07
N GLY A 415 2.48 6.39 -27.59
CA GLY A 415 2.36 7.76 -28.08
C GLY A 415 1.18 8.53 -27.50
N ASN A 416 0.40 7.91 -26.62
CA ASN A 416 -0.72 8.57 -25.96
C ASN A 416 -0.26 9.54 -24.90
N THR A 417 -0.94 10.68 -24.83
CA THR A 417 -0.53 11.78 -23.95
C THR A 417 -1.61 12.06 -22.92
N THR A 418 -1.21 12.03 -21.66
CA THR A 418 -1.95 12.58 -20.52
C THR A 418 -1.42 13.96 -20.17
N THR A 419 -2.30 14.92 -19.96
CA THR A 419 -1.94 16.29 -19.53
C THR A 419 -2.45 16.53 -18.11
N TYR A 420 -1.60 17.08 -17.27
CA TYR A 420 -1.89 17.43 -15.89
C TYR A 420 -1.91 18.95 -15.75
N HIS A 421 -2.94 19.47 -15.10
CA HIS A 421 -3.14 20.89 -14.84
C HIS A 421 -2.80 21.17 -13.39
N LEU A 422 -1.95 22.16 -13.15
CA LEU A 422 -1.53 22.57 -11.81
C LEU A 422 -2.03 23.99 -11.54
N ASP A 423 -2.27 24.31 -10.28
CA ASP A 423 -2.39 25.71 -9.85
C ASP A 423 -1.03 26.33 -9.51
N ASP A 424 -1.02 27.62 -9.18
CA ASP A 424 0.20 28.37 -8.88
C ASP A 424 0.99 27.85 -7.68
N TRP A 425 0.38 27.00 -6.83
CA TRP A 425 1.02 26.36 -5.67
C TRP A 425 1.49 24.94 -5.99
N GLY A 426 1.43 24.53 -7.27
CA GLY A 426 1.82 23.20 -7.70
C GLY A 426 0.84 22.12 -7.25
N ARG A 427 -0.44 22.42 -7.04
CA ARG A 427 -1.43 21.37 -6.73
C ARG A 427 -2.11 20.94 -8.02
N GLU A 428 -2.31 19.63 -8.21
CA GLU A 428 -3.07 19.12 -9.34
C GLU A 428 -4.54 19.55 -9.26
N ILE A 429 -4.99 20.26 -10.30
CA ILE A 429 -6.35 20.76 -10.49
C ILE A 429 -7.07 20.13 -11.69
N GLY A 430 -6.44 19.20 -12.40
CA GLY A 430 -7.11 18.45 -13.45
C GLY A 430 -6.21 17.53 -14.25
N ILE A 431 -6.85 16.58 -14.93
CA ILE A 431 -6.21 15.62 -15.83
C ILE A 431 -7.02 15.55 -17.12
N ASP A 432 -6.33 15.54 -18.26
CA ASP A 432 -6.90 15.19 -19.56
C ASP A 432 -6.24 13.90 -20.07
N LEU A 433 -7.06 12.87 -20.33
CA LEU A 433 -6.62 11.57 -20.82
C LEU A 433 -6.70 11.50 -22.35
N PRO A 434 -5.86 10.67 -22.99
CA PRO A 434 -5.90 10.43 -24.44
C PRO A 434 -7.25 9.88 -24.93
N SER A 435 -8.02 9.23 -24.05
CA SER A 435 -9.35 8.71 -24.34
C SER A 435 -10.41 9.79 -24.57
N GLY A 436 -10.12 11.06 -24.26
CA GLY A 436 -11.09 12.16 -24.22
C GLY A 436 -11.77 12.32 -22.86
N ALA A 437 -11.51 11.42 -21.92
CA ALA A 437 -11.91 11.57 -20.53
C ALA A 437 -11.09 12.69 -19.85
N TRP A 438 -11.72 13.42 -18.93
CA TRP A 438 -11.05 14.43 -18.13
C TRP A 438 -11.59 14.47 -16.70
N SER A 439 -10.77 15.00 -15.80
CA SER A 439 -11.17 15.38 -14.44
C SER A 439 -10.70 16.80 -14.12
N ARG A 440 -11.43 17.52 -13.27
CA ARG A 440 -11.07 18.84 -12.75
C ARG A 440 -11.33 18.88 -11.25
N VAL A 441 -10.40 19.45 -10.52
CA VAL A 441 -10.47 19.62 -9.06
C VAL A 441 -10.60 21.10 -8.73
N LYS A 442 -11.60 21.44 -7.94
CA LYS A 442 -11.80 22.79 -7.41
C LYS A 442 -11.68 22.77 -5.89
N TYR A 443 -10.84 23.66 -5.36
CA TYR A 443 -10.77 23.94 -3.93
C TYR A 443 -11.58 25.21 -3.64
N ALA A 444 -12.43 25.18 -2.62
CA ALA A 444 -13.21 26.34 -2.19
C ALA A 444 -13.32 26.39 -0.67
N LYS A 445 -13.42 27.60 -0.10
CA LYS A 445 -13.77 27.76 1.31
C LYS A 445 -15.18 27.20 1.54
N SER A 446 -15.35 26.43 2.60
CA SER A 446 -16.68 25.94 2.95
C SER A 446 -17.47 26.98 3.75
N SER A 447 -18.78 26.86 3.69
CA SER A 447 -19.75 27.75 4.36
C SER A 447 -20.79 26.97 5.17
N ASP A 448 -20.53 25.70 5.46
CA ASP A 448 -21.50 24.75 6.03
C ASP A 448 -21.33 24.51 7.53
N ASP A 449 -22.37 23.97 8.15
CA ASP A 449 -22.49 23.76 9.60
C ASP A 449 -21.73 22.52 10.13
N TYR A 450 -20.99 21.79 9.29
CA TYR A 450 -20.33 20.53 9.63
C TYR A 450 -18.86 20.67 10.05
N ASN A 451 -18.48 21.82 10.60
CA ASN A 451 -17.10 22.16 10.98
C ASN A 451 -16.08 22.04 9.84
N SER A 452 -16.54 22.06 8.58
CA SER A 452 -15.65 22.04 7.44
C SER A 452 -15.17 23.46 7.13
N ILE A 453 -13.90 23.61 6.81
CA ILE A 453 -13.24 24.88 6.52
C ILE A 453 -13.07 25.07 5.01
N TYR A 454 -12.84 23.98 4.28
CA TYR A 454 -12.75 23.99 2.83
C TYR A 454 -13.22 22.67 2.23
N LEU A 455 -13.55 22.71 0.96
CA LEU A 455 -13.98 21.56 0.18
C LEU A 455 -13.10 21.37 -1.06
N LYS A 456 -13.06 20.13 -1.55
CA LYS A 456 -12.42 19.68 -2.78
C LYS A 456 -13.48 18.99 -3.65
N SER A 457 -13.96 19.66 -4.69
CA SER A 457 -14.90 19.07 -5.66
C SER A 457 -14.15 18.54 -6.87
N VAL A 458 -14.39 17.27 -7.22
CA VAL A 458 -13.86 16.58 -8.40
C VAL A 458 -14.99 16.39 -9.38
N SER A 459 -14.86 17.02 -10.55
CA SER A 459 -15.79 16.89 -11.67
C SER A 459 -15.13 16.14 -12.82
N SER A 460 -15.91 15.38 -13.58
CA SER A 460 -15.43 14.59 -14.71
C SER A 460 -16.50 14.48 -15.78
N ASN A 461 -16.10 14.26 -17.03
CA ASN A 461 -17.02 13.90 -18.11
C ASN A 461 -17.31 12.39 -18.21
N VAL A 462 -16.65 11.54 -17.42
CA VAL A 462 -16.84 10.08 -17.42
C VAL A 462 -17.33 9.49 -16.10
N SER A 463 -17.29 10.25 -15.02
CA SER A 463 -17.73 9.83 -13.69
C SER A 463 -18.62 10.89 -13.06
N PRO A 464 -19.49 10.52 -12.10
CA PRO A 464 -20.31 11.48 -11.37
C PRO A 464 -19.46 12.41 -10.48
N LEU A 465 -20.08 13.51 -10.04
CA LEU A 465 -19.46 14.45 -9.09
C LEU A 465 -19.03 13.75 -7.80
N LEU A 466 -17.85 14.11 -7.30
CA LEU A 466 -17.36 13.69 -6.00
C LEU A 466 -16.82 14.90 -5.24
N GLU A 467 -17.31 15.16 -4.04
CA GLU A 467 -16.85 16.26 -3.19
C GLU A 467 -16.39 15.74 -1.83
N TYR A 468 -15.25 16.25 -1.37
CA TYR A 468 -14.72 16.02 -0.05
C TYR A 468 -14.71 17.32 0.74
N ARG A 469 -15.04 17.24 2.03
CA ARG A 469 -15.05 18.37 2.96
C ARG A 469 -14.02 18.13 4.03
N PHE A 470 -13.27 19.17 4.38
CA PHE A 470 -12.14 19.07 5.29
C PHE A 470 -12.23 20.09 6.41
N ASP A 471 -11.77 19.71 7.60
CA ASP A 471 -11.57 20.63 8.70
C ASP A 471 -10.23 21.40 8.60
N SER A 472 -9.90 22.17 9.64
CA SER A 472 -8.67 22.98 9.69
C SER A 472 -7.38 22.14 9.71
N LYS A 473 -7.44 20.84 10.03
CA LYS A 473 -6.29 19.92 10.08
C LYS A 473 -6.21 19.03 8.84
N HIS A 474 -6.98 19.36 7.79
CA HIS A 474 -7.06 18.58 6.55
C HIS A 474 -7.62 17.17 6.75
N ARG A 475 -8.43 16.95 7.80
CA ARG A 475 -9.15 15.67 7.99
C ARG A 475 -10.49 15.73 7.28
N GLU A 476 -10.87 14.65 6.62
CA GLU A 476 -12.14 14.55 5.90
C GLU A 476 -13.33 14.48 6.87
N VAL A 477 -14.18 15.51 6.89
CA VAL A 477 -15.40 15.57 7.72
C VAL A 477 -16.67 15.22 6.94
N GLY A 478 -16.58 15.17 5.60
CA GLY A 478 -17.72 14.79 4.77
C GLY A 478 -17.32 14.40 3.36
N THR A 479 -18.08 13.48 2.78
CA THR A 479 -17.98 13.04 1.39
C THR A 479 -19.36 13.07 0.76
N ILE A 480 -19.45 13.63 -0.45
CA ILE A 480 -20.67 13.73 -1.26
C ILE A 480 -20.38 13.08 -2.61
N LYS A 481 -21.13 12.04 -2.94
CA LYS A 481 -20.99 11.29 -4.18
C LYS A 481 -22.28 11.40 -4.98
N GLY A 482 -22.20 11.84 -6.23
CA GLY A 482 -23.33 11.73 -7.15
C GLY A 482 -23.73 10.27 -7.32
N ILE A 483 -25.03 10.00 -7.29
CA ILE A 483 -25.64 8.71 -7.60
C ILE A 483 -26.71 8.92 -8.69
N TYR A 484 -27.21 7.84 -9.30
CA TYR A 484 -28.29 7.98 -10.27
C TYR A 484 -29.51 8.62 -9.57
N LYS A 485 -29.91 9.81 -10.04
CA LYS A 485 -30.99 10.65 -9.46
C LYS A 485 -30.76 11.12 -8.01
N GLY A 486 -29.53 11.52 -7.65
CA GLY A 486 -29.32 12.22 -6.38
C GLY A 486 -27.87 12.23 -5.92
N TYR A 487 -27.70 12.33 -4.61
CA TYR A 487 -26.39 12.30 -3.95
C TYR A 487 -26.43 11.34 -2.75
N SER A 488 -25.28 10.74 -2.48
CA SER A 488 -24.98 10.01 -1.26
C SER A 488 -24.04 10.85 -0.40
N TYR A 489 -24.37 10.98 0.88
CA TYR A 489 -23.66 11.78 1.88
C TYR A 489 -23.10 10.87 2.97
N VAL A 490 -21.83 11.09 3.34
CA VAL A 490 -21.17 10.44 4.47
C VAL A 490 -20.46 11.53 5.28
N PHE A 491 -20.71 11.62 6.58
CA PHE A 491 -20.10 12.62 7.46
C PHE A 491 -19.33 11.97 8.61
N LYS A 492 -18.24 12.60 9.05
CA LYS A 492 -17.37 12.12 10.13
C LYS A 492 -17.27 13.14 11.26
N LYS A 493 -17.16 12.63 12.48
CA LYS A 493 -16.92 13.39 13.70
C LYS A 493 -15.61 12.95 14.33
N TYR A 494 -14.84 13.92 14.81
CA TYR A 494 -13.54 13.70 15.42
C TYR A 494 -13.53 14.14 16.88
N ASN A 495 -12.81 13.41 17.73
CA ASN A 495 -12.52 13.85 19.09
C ASN A 495 -11.28 14.74 19.17
N ASN A 496 -10.99 15.17 20.40
CA ASN A 496 -9.83 15.98 20.75
C ASN A 496 -8.45 15.32 20.57
N LYS A 497 -8.35 14.09 20.08
CA LYS A 497 -7.06 13.49 19.76
C LYS A 497 -6.78 13.39 18.27
N GLY A 498 -7.78 13.62 17.42
CA GLY A 498 -7.64 13.29 16.01
C GLY A 498 -8.50 12.12 15.55
N GLU A 499 -9.14 11.40 16.47
CA GLU A 499 -9.71 10.08 16.23
C GLU A 499 -11.18 10.20 15.79
N VAL A 500 -11.61 9.32 14.87
CA VAL A 500 -12.98 9.32 14.33
C VAL A 500 -13.91 8.71 15.38
N ILE A 501 -14.72 9.52 16.07
CA ILE A 501 -15.70 9.01 17.06
C ILE A 501 -17.06 8.69 16.46
N GLY A 502 -17.31 9.15 15.24
CA GLY A 502 -18.54 8.85 14.53
C GLY A 502 -18.36 8.96 13.03
N SER A 503 -18.93 8.02 12.27
CA SER A 503 -19.11 8.12 10.82
C SER A 503 -20.56 7.79 10.48
N THR A 504 -21.24 8.63 9.69
CA THR A 504 -22.56 8.24 9.20
C THR A 504 -22.44 7.07 8.24
N ILE A 505 -23.49 6.26 8.16
CA ILE A 505 -23.73 5.43 6.98
C ILE A 505 -24.00 6.31 5.74
N PRO A 506 -23.78 5.81 4.52
CA PRO A 506 -24.25 6.47 3.31
C PRO A 506 -25.74 6.79 3.39
N SER A 507 -26.10 8.05 3.18
CA SER A 507 -27.50 8.51 3.21
C SER A 507 -27.81 9.46 2.07
N LYS A 508 -29.05 9.51 1.60
CA LYS A 508 -29.55 10.56 0.70
C LYS A 508 -29.86 11.87 1.46
N LEU A 509 -29.83 11.84 2.79
CA LEU A 509 -30.13 12.98 3.66
C LEU A 509 -28.86 13.77 3.99
N THR A 510 -28.98 15.09 4.06
CA THR A 510 -27.90 16.00 4.44
C THR A 510 -27.76 16.20 5.94
N SER A 511 -28.71 15.74 6.75
CA SER A 511 -28.72 15.83 8.22
C SER A 511 -29.54 14.70 8.83
N GLY A 512 -29.24 14.31 10.07
CA GLY A 512 -30.00 13.29 10.81
C GLY A 512 -29.73 11.84 10.39
N ALA A 513 -28.68 11.59 9.61
CA ALA A 513 -28.22 10.25 9.29
C ALA A 513 -27.58 9.57 10.52
N ASP A 514 -27.79 8.27 10.65
CA ASP A 514 -27.28 7.51 11.79
C ASP A 514 -25.76 7.32 11.73
N PHE A 515 -25.13 7.30 12.91
CA PHE A 515 -23.68 7.16 13.07
C PHE A 515 -23.29 5.76 13.50
N ILE A 516 -22.25 5.22 12.88
CA ILE A 516 -21.37 4.22 13.47
C ILE A 516 -20.47 4.97 14.45
N ASN A 517 -20.52 4.60 15.73
CA ASN A 517 -19.73 5.23 16.78
C ASN A 517 -18.51 4.38 17.12
N TYR A 518 -17.40 5.05 17.42
CA TYR A 518 -16.14 4.41 17.79
C TYR A 518 -15.67 4.95 19.13
N THR A 519 -15.25 4.06 20.03
CA THR A 519 -14.60 4.43 21.29
C THR A 519 -13.14 4.03 21.26
N TYR A 520 -12.30 4.80 21.92
CA TYR A 520 -10.84 4.60 21.95
C TYR A 520 -10.33 4.53 23.38
N ASP A 521 -9.28 3.77 23.59
CA ASP A 521 -8.50 3.84 24.82
C ASP A 521 -7.55 5.04 24.84
N SER A 522 -6.78 5.21 25.92
CA SER A 522 -5.89 6.38 26.04
C SER A 522 -4.71 6.38 25.06
N LEU A 523 -4.38 5.24 24.45
CA LEU A 523 -3.33 5.08 23.42
C LEU A 523 -3.87 5.25 21.99
N GLY A 524 -5.17 5.50 21.83
CA GLY A 524 -5.82 5.70 20.54
C GLY A 524 -6.16 4.41 19.79
N ARG A 525 -6.31 3.29 20.51
CA ARG A 525 -6.77 2.01 19.95
C ARG A 525 -8.27 1.87 20.15
N ILE A 526 -8.97 1.31 19.16
CA ILE A 526 -10.43 1.12 19.21
C ILE A 526 -10.78 0.13 20.33
N THR A 527 -11.74 0.46 21.18
CA THR A 527 -12.26 -0.44 22.23
C THR A 527 -13.67 -0.93 21.95
N GLU A 528 -14.44 -0.14 21.19
CA GLU A 528 -15.81 -0.48 20.82
C GLU A 528 -16.17 0.16 19.48
N ILE A 529 -16.99 -0.56 18.71
CA ILE A 529 -17.66 -0.07 17.51
C ILE A 529 -19.15 -0.37 17.68
N VAL A 530 -19.98 0.68 17.68
CA VAL A 530 -21.44 0.57 17.79
C VAL A 530 -22.08 1.00 16.48
N LYS A 531 -22.70 0.06 15.77
CA LYS A 531 -23.45 0.35 14.54
C LYS A 531 -24.83 0.97 14.88
N PRO A 532 -25.47 1.70 13.94
CA PRO A 532 -26.80 2.29 14.16
C PRO A 532 -27.89 1.32 14.61
N ASN A 533 -27.82 0.06 14.17
CA ASN A 533 -28.76 -0.98 14.55
C ASN A 533 -28.51 -1.55 15.97
N GLY A 534 -27.55 -1.00 16.71
CA GLY A 534 -27.19 -1.44 18.06
C GLY A 534 -26.18 -2.59 18.10
N ASN A 535 -25.72 -3.11 16.95
CA ASN A 535 -24.70 -4.16 16.94
C ASN A 535 -23.37 -3.59 17.46
N VAL A 536 -22.79 -4.28 18.45
CA VAL A 536 -21.55 -3.88 19.12
C VAL A 536 -20.44 -4.86 18.77
N SER A 537 -19.27 -4.35 18.41
CA SER A 537 -18.02 -5.10 18.41
C SER A 537 -17.07 -4.49 19.42
N SER A 538 -16.50 -5.30 20.31
CA SER A 538 -15.60 -4.84 21.37
C SER A 538 -14.19 -5.38 21.19
N TYR A 539 -13.20 -4.60 21.61
CA TYR A 539 -11.79 -4.93 21.49
C TYR A 539 -11.11 -4.85 22.85
N ARG A 540 -10.24 -5.82 23.14
CA ARG A 540 -9.40 -5.84 24.34
C ARG A 540 -7.95 -6.05 23.95
N TYR A 541 -7.04 -5.44 24.71
CA TYR A 541 -5.62 -5.46 24.42
C TYR A 541 -4.83 -5.85 25.66
N TYR A 542 -3.99 -6.88 25.55
CA TYR A 542 -3.11 -7.35 26.62
C TYR A 542 -1.72 -7.60 26.05
N GLY A 543 -0.72 -6.81 26.42
CA GLY A 543 0.61 -6.95 25.83
C GLY A 543 0.56 -6.77 24.31
N PHE A 544 0.99 -7.82 23.59
CA PHE A 544 0.92 -7.92 22.14
C PHE A 544 -0.28 -8.74 21.61
N THR A 545 -1.26 -9.02 22.47
CA THR A 545 -2.49 -9.73 22.12
C THR A 545 -3.64 -8.74 21.94
N THR A 546 -4.40 -8.92 20.87
CA THR A 546 -5.67 -8.24 20.60
C THR A 546 -6.79 -9.27 20.56
N GLU A 547 -7.81 -9.10 21.39
CA GLU A 547 -9.07 -9.85 21.31
C GLU A 547 -10.15 -8.96 20.69
N MET A 548 -10.87 -9.49 19.71
CA MET A 548 -12.04 -8.85 19.10
C MET A 548 -13.24 -9.75 19.32
N THR A 549 -14.26 -9.23 19.99
CA THR A 549 -15.54 -9.90 20.17
C THR A 549 -16.58 -9.23 19.27
N ASN A 550 -17.15 -9.98 18.34
CA ASN A 550 -18.16 -9.47 17.42
C ASN A 550 -19.56 -9.40 18.08
N SER A 551 -20.57 -8.93 17.35
CA SER A 551 -21.93 -8.77 17.86
C SER A 551 -22.67 -10.08 18.13
N GLU A 552 -22.19 -11.21 17.58
CA GLU A 552 -22.65 -12.57 17.93
C GLU A 552 -21.92 -13.17 19.13
N ARG A 553 -21.04 -12.40 19.80
CA ARG A 553 -20.20 -12.79 20.94
C ARG A 553 -19.12 -13.83 20.63
N GLN A 554 -18.77 -13.98 19.35
CA GLN A 554 -17.61 -14.78 18.95
C GLN A 554 -16.35 -13.95 19.14
N THR A 555 -15.31 -14.54 19.72
CA THR A 555 -14.06 -13.84 20.06
C THR A 555 -12.89 -14.40 19.26
N THR A 556 -12.21 -13.54 18.50
CA THR A 556 -10.96 -13.87 17.82
C THR A 556 -9.80 -13.21 18.56
N SER A 557 -8.74 -13.99 18.85
CA SER A 557 -7.51 -13.48 19.46
C SER A 557 -6.38 -13.46 18.43
N THR A 558 -5.73 -12.32 18.24
CA THR A 558 -4.53 -12.17 17.40
C THR A 558 -3.34 -11.78 18.26
N ILE A 559 -2.25 -12.54 18.17
CA ILE A 559 -0.99 -12.26 18.86
C ILE A 559 0.05 -11.83 17.84
N VAL A 560 0.73 -10.71 18.12
CA VAL A 560 1.90 -10.25 17.35
C VAL A 560 3.17 -10.35 18.19
N ASN A 561 4.34 -10.41 17.56
CA ASN A 561 5.62 -10.25 18.25
C ASN A 561 5.97 -8.77 18.46
N ALA A 562 7.05 -8.48 19.19
CA ALA A 562 7.45 -7.11 19.52
C ALA A 562 7.85 -6.24 18.31
N ILE A 563 8.16 -6.85 17.15
CA ILE A 563 8.41 -6.14 15.89
C ILE A 563 7.17 -6.02 14.99
N GLY A 564 6.01 -6.50 15.46
CA GLY A 564 4.70 -6.29 14.83
C GLY A 564 4.25 -7.38 13.86
N GLN A 565 4.94 -8.52 13.79
CA GLN A 565 4.53 -9.64 12.94
C GLN A 565 3.50 -10.51 13.68
N LYS A 566 2.44 -10.91 13.00
CA LYS A 566 1.42 -11.84 13.52
C LYS A 566 2.05 -13.22 13.74
N ILE A 567 2.02 -13.75 14.96
CA ILE A 567 2.59 -15.08 15.28
C ILE A 567 1.52 -16.12 15.62
N GLU A 568 0.33 -15.69 16.06
CA GLU A 568 -0.78 -16.60 16.35
C GLU A 568 -2.13 -15.92 16.08
N VAL A 569 -3.09 -16.67 15.53
CA VAL A 569 -4.51 -16.29 15.48
C VAL A 569 -5.34 -17.44 16.01
N LYS A 570 -6.23 -17.14 16.95
CA LYS A 570 -7.20 -18.07 17.52
C LYS A 570 -8.62 -17.64 17.15
N ASP A 571 -9.40 -18.59 16.64
CA ASP A 571 -10.84 -18.40 16.43
C ASP A 571 -11.62 -18.51 17.76
N ASP A 572 -12.95 -18.36 17.69
CA ASP A 572 -13.84 -18.44 18.86
C ASP A 572 -13.97 -19.85 19.44
N ALA A 573 -13.59 -20.88 18.66
CA ALA A 573 -13.47 -22.26 19.10
C ALA A 573 -12.06 -22.59 19.67
N ASN A 574 -11.19 -21.58 19.82
CA ASN A 574 -9.82 -21.68 20.31
C ASN A 574 -8.90 -22.55 19.43
N ASN A 575 -9.25 -22.75 18.15
CA ASN A 575 -8.34 -23.32 17.16
C ASN A 575 -7.29 -22.28 16.79
N SER A 576 -6.02 -22.68 16.80
CA SER A 576 -4.88 -21.78 16.61
C SER A 576 -4.16 -22.02 15.28
N VAL A 577 -3.91 -20.96 14.53
CA VAL A 577 -2.98 -20.92 13.40
C VAL A 577 -1.73 -20.14 13.82
N ASN A 578 -0.56 -20.75 13.66
CA ASN A 578 0.73 -20.18 14.05
C ASN A 578 1.54 -19.77 12.82
N TYR A 579 2.28 -18.68 12.91
CA TYR A 579 3.07 -18.10 11.83
C TYR A 579 4.52 -17.91 12.27
N TYR A 580 5.46 -18.25 11.39
CA TYR A 580 6.89 -18.19 11.67
C TYR A 580 7.63 -17.44 10.57
N TYR A 581 8.60 -16.63 10.95
CA TYR A 581 9.32 -15.74 10.03
C TYR A 581 10.84 -15.93 10.13
N ASP A 582 11.53 -15.64 9.03
CA ASP A 582 12.99 -15.48 9.04
C ASP A 582 13.41 -14.07 9.51
N GLY A 583 14.72 -13.84 9.60
CA GLY A 583 15.29 -12.55 10.02
C GLY A 583 14.99 -11.39 9.06
N TRP A 584 14.65 -11.68 7.80
CA TRP A 584 14.30 -10.68 6.79
C TRP A 584 12.79 -10.37 6.78
N GLY A 585 12.01 -11.07 7.61
CA GLY A 585 10.58 -10.91 7.75
C GLY A 585 9.75 -11.72 6.75
N ASN A 586 10.36 -12.67 6.04
CA ASN A 586 9.64 -13.57 5.14
C ASN A 586 8.93 -14.65 5.95
N LEU A 587 7.68 -14.98 5.61
CA LEU A 587 6.92 -16.07 6.23
C LEU A 587 7.51 -17.42 5.79
N THR A 588 8.11 -18.17 6.71
CA THR A 588 8.80 -19.44 6.43
C THR A 588 7.98 -20.67 6.81
N LYS A 589 7.03 -20.52 7.72
CA LYS A 589 6.15 -21.62 8.11
C LYS A 589 4.80 -21.12 8.61
N THR A 590 3.75 -21.86 8.31
CA THR A 590 2.47 -21.78 9.03
C THR A 590 2.11 -23.15 9.58
N SER A 591 1.53 -23.20 10.77
CA SER A 591 1.03 -24.44 11.37
C SER A 591 -0.43 -24.30 11.75
N ASP A 592 -1.26 -25.22 11.29
CA ASP A 592 -2.69 -25.25 11.56
C ASP A 592 -3.01 -25.86 12.95
N PRO A 593 -4.29 -25.87 13.37
CA PRO A 593 -4.70 -26.45 14.65
C PRO A 593 -4.37 -27.95 14.81
N LYS A 594 -4.24 -28.70 13.70
CA LYS A 594 -3.86 -30.12 13.67
C LYS A 594 -2.36 -30.33 13.52
N LYS A 595 -1.56 -29.27 13.55
CA LYS A 595 -0.10 -29.27 13.35
C LYS A 595 0.33 -29.68 11.95
N ASN A 596 -0.53 -29.60 10.94
CA ASN A 596 -0.07 -29.63 9.56
C ASN A 596 0.72 -28.36 9.30
N GLU A 597 1.81 -28.48 8.55
CA GLU A 597 2.73 -27.38 8.29
C GLU A 597 2.80 -27.07 6.81
N ILE A 598 2.72 -25.78 6.47
CA ILE A 598 3.10 -25.27 5.16
C ILE A 598 4.44 -24.57 5.35
N ILE A 599 5.44 -24.98 4.58
CA ILE A 599 6.81 -24.47 4.68
C ILE A 599 7.17 -23.71 3.41
N VAL A 600 7.80 -22.56 3.56
CA VAL A 600 8.28 -21.72 2.46
C VAL A 600 9.76 -21.41 2.67
N GLU A 601 10.58 -21.63 1.64
CA GLU A 601 12.01 -21.28 1.65
C GLU A 601 12.30 -20.14 0.68
N TYR A 602 13.31 -19.35 1.02
CA TYR A 602 13.74 -18.18 0.26
C TYR A 602 15.26 -18.18 0.09
N ASN A 603 15.74 -17.57 -1.00
CA ASN A 603 17.17 -17.29 -1.19
C ASN A 603 17.57 -15.94 -0.55
N GLU A 604 18.86 -15.60 -0.66
CA GLU A 604 19.47 -14.39 -0.11
C GLU A 604 18.87 -13.10 -0.68
N LEU A 605 18.27 -13.15 -1.87
CA LEU A 605 17.57 -12.02 -2.50
C LEU A 605 16.11 -11.90 -2.02
N GLY A 606 15.63 -12.84 -1.19
CA GLY A 606 14.24 -12.90 -0.73
C GLY A 606 13.27 -13.51 -1.73
N GLN A 607 13.78 -14.16 -2.78
CA GLN A 607 12.93 -14.87 -3.75
C GLN A 607 12.57 -16.24 -3.19
N ARG A 608 11.30 -16.64 -3.33
CA ARG A 608 10.85 -17.98 -2.96
C ARG A 608 11.58 -19.02 -3.81
N THR A 609 12.12 -20.05 -3.15
CA THR A 609 12.79 -21.19 -3.80
C THR A 609 12.00 -22.48 -3.66
N LYS A 610 11.22 -22.62 -2.58
CA LYS A 610 10.48 -23.86 -2.28
C LYS A 610 9.17 -23.60 -1.52
N LEU A 611 8.20 -24.46 -1.76
CA LEU A 611 6.97 -24.63 -0.98
C LEU A 611 6.82 -26.12 -0.67
N ILE A 612 6.58 -26.44 0.59
CA ILE A 612 6.09 -27.76 0.99
C ILE A 612 4.71 -27.52 1.58
N ASP A 613 3.70 -28.03 0.89
CA ASP A 613 2.31 -27.88 1.25
C ASP A 613 1.65 -29.27 1.31
N PRO A 614 0.89 -29.62 2.36
CA PRO A 614 0.25 -30.93 2.45
C PRO A 614 -0.73 -31.24 1.32
N ASP A 615 -1.39 -30.22 0.75
CA ASP A 615 -2.39 -30.37 -0.31
C ASP A 615 -1.75 -30.27 -1.71
N LEU A 616 -0.76 -29.38 -1.89
CA LEU A 616 -0.09 -29.19 -3.19
C LEU A 616 1.17 -30.07 -3.37
N GLY A 617 1.67 -30.65 -2.28
CA GLY A 617 2.97 -31.32 -2.22
C GLY A 617 4.15 -30.34 -2.28
N GLU A 618 5.26 -30.80 -2.81
CA GLU A 618 6.49 -30.01 -2.93
C GLU A 618 6.52 -29.26 -4.27
N ILE A 619 6.72 -27.94 -4.20
CA ILE A 619 6.89 -27.07 -5.36
C ILE A 619 8.21 -26.31 -5.24
N GLU A 620 9.07 -26.46 -6.24
CA GLU A 620 10.28 -25.64 -6.39
C GLU A 620 10.04 -24.48 -7.33
N TYR A 621 10.60 -23.31 -7.00
CA TYR A 621 10.51 -22.09 -7.76
C TYR A 621 11.89 -21.64 -8.21
N TYR A 622 12.01 -21.27 -9.47
CA TYR A 622 13.22 -20.73 -10.05
C TYR A 622 12.93 -19.33 -10.60
N SER A 623 13.61 -18.34 -10.04
CA SER A 623 13.46 -16.94 -10.39
C SER A 623 14.65 -16.44 -11.19
N ASN A 624 14.43 -15.49 -12.08
CA ASN A 624 15.48 -14.86 -12.87
C ASN A 624 15.88 -13.48 -12.29
N GLY A 625 16.77 -12.77 -12.98
CA GLY A 625 17.28 -11.47 -12.58
C GLY A 625 16.22 -10.35 -12.62
N LEU A 626 15.10 -10.55 -13.30
CA LEU A 626 13.96 -9.62 -13.27
C LEU A 626 13.03 -9.86 -12.08
N ASP A 627 13.40 -10.73 -11.14
CA ASP A 627 12.55 -11.19 -10.03
C ASP A 627 11.29 -11.93 -10.49
N LEU A 628 11.30 -12.47 -11.71
CA LEU A 628 10.19 -13.25 -12.26
C LEU A 628 10.46 -14.74 -12.09
N VAL A 629 9.45 -15.46 -11.59
CA VAL A 629 9.45 -16.93 -11.61
C VAL A 629 9.38 -17.37 -13.07
N TYR A 630 10.43 -18.03 -13.54
CA TYR A 630 10.49 -18.53 -14.92
C TYR A 630 10.27 -20.03 -15.00
N LYS A 631 10.43 -20.76 -13.89
CA LYS A 631 10.18 -22.20 -13.85
C LYS A 631 9.61 -22.60 -12.49
N THR A 632 8.60 -23.46 -12.54
CA THR A 632 8.06 -24.16 -11.36
C THR A 632 8.12 -25.66 -11.58
N VAL A 633 8.46 -26.41 -10.54
CA VAL A 633 8.50 -27.88 -10.57
C VAL A 633 7.65 -28.40 -9.43
N THR A 634 6.60 -29.18 -9.73
CA THR A 634 5.72 -29.78 -8.72
C THR A 634 5.85 -31.30 -8.73
N ASN A 635 6.02 -31.91 -7.54
CA ASN A 635 6.03 -33.36 -7.29
C ASN A 635 6.74 -34.17 -8.40
N ASN A 636 7.93 -33.68 -8.80
CA ASN A 636 8.84 -34.27 -9.79
C ASN A 636 8.35 -34.45 -11.25
N LYS A 637 7.23 -33.87 -11.70
CA LYS A 637 6.76 -34.06 -13.10
C LYS A 637 6.09 -32.86 -13.79
N ILE A 638 5.36 -32.00 -13.06
CA ILE A 638 4.70 -30.86 -13.69
C ILE A 638 5.70 -29.71 -13.73
N ILE A 639 6.08 -29.33 -14.94
CA ILE A 639 7.01 -28.23 -15.20
C ILE A 639 6.27 -27.15 -15.97
N VAL A 640 6.18 -25.96 -15.39
CA VAL A 640 5.79 -24.75 -16.11
C VAL A 640 7.07 -23.96 -16.36
N THR A 641 7.26 -23.49 -17.59
CA THR A 641 8.42 -22.69 -17.99
C THR A 641 7.97 -21.47 -18.78
N ASP A 642 8.21 -20.30 -18.20
CA ASP A 642 7.88 -18.99 -18.75
C ASP A 642 9.13 -18.32 -19.30
N PHE A 643 8.98 -17.62 -20.43
CA PHE A 643 10.01 -16.86 -21.11
C PHE A 643 9.57 -15.42 -21.24
N TYR A 644 10.49 -14.50 -20.94
CA TYR A 644 10.23 -13.08 -20.85
C TYR A 644 11.12 -12.32 -21.84
N ASP A 645 10.65 -11.15 -22.28
CA ASP A 645 11.53 -10.19 -22.97
C ASP A 645 12.40 -9.38 -21.98
N GLU A 646 13.30 -8.56 -22.51
CA GLU A 646 14.23 -7.70 -21.75
C GLU A 646 13.58 -6.72 -20.76
N ILE A 647 12.27 -6.49 -20.87
CA ILE A 647 11.50 -5.63 -19.95
C ILE A 647 10.48 -6.42 -19.11
N GLY A 648 10.54 -7.75 -19.13
CA GLY A 648 9.78 -8.64 -18.25
C GLY A 648 8.40 -9.05 -18.75
N ARG A 649 8.06 -8.82 -20.03
CA ARG A 649 6.76 -9.25 -20.57
C ARG A 649 6.84 -10.71 -21.00
N LEU A 650 5.81 -11.50 -20.68
CA LEU A 650 5.70 -12.89 -21.11
C LEU A 650 5.62 -12.96 -22.64
N ILE A 651 6.52 -13.73 -23.25
CA ILE A 651 6.56 -13.97 -24.72
C ILE A 651 6.34 -15.44 -25.08
N LYS A 652 6.61 -16.37 -24.15
CA LYS A 652 6.33 -17.79 -24.32
C LYS A 652 6.09 -18.47 -22.98
N LYS A 653 5.19 -19.45 -22.95
CA LYS A 653 4.90 -20.30 -21.80
C LYS A 653 4.78 -21.74 -22.26
N VAL A 654 5.47 -22.65 -21.58
CA VAL A 654 5.44 -24.10 -21.84
C VAL A 654 4.98 -24.79 -20.57
N ASP A 655 4.01 -25.69 -20.70
CA ASP A 655 3.43 -26.47 -19.61
C ASP A 655 2.88 -27.80 -20.20
N PRO A 656 2.44 -28.76 -19.36
CA PRO A 656 1.95 -30.04 -19.84
C PRO A 656 0.73 -29.96 -20.77
N ASP A 657 -0.13 -28.95 -20.62
CA ASP A 657 -1.33 -28.77 -21.43
C ASP A 657 -1.01 -28.15 -22.81
N ALA A 658 0.07 -27.37 -22.88
CA ALA A 658 0.57 -26.74 -24.10
C ALA A 658 2.08 -27.01 -24.29
N PRO A 659 2.49 -28.26 -24.60
CA PRO A 659 3.90 -28.62 -24.71
C PRO A 659 4.61 -27.92 -25.88
N SER A 660 3.87 -27.55 -26.93
CA SER A 660 4.39 -26.74 -28.05
C SER A 660 4.54 -25.25 -27.70
N GLY A 661 4.01 -24.84 -26.55
CA GLY A 661 4.07 -23.49 -26.02
C GLY A 661 2.94 -22.56 -26.47
N ARG A 662 2.53 -21.71 -25.54
CA ARG A 662 1.73 -20.50 -25.76
C ARG A 662 2.68 -19.34 -26.04
N HIS A 663 2.34 -18.45 -26.96
CA HIS A 663 3.20 -17.36 -27.41
C HIS A 663 2.46 -16.03 -27.39
N TRP A 664 3.16 -14.94 -27.08
CA TRP A 664 2.64 -13.57 -27.05
C TRP A 664 3.55 -12.66 -27.87
N ILE A 665 2.94 -11.87 -28.75
CA ILE A 665 3.62 -10.91 -29.63
C ILE A 665 3.08 -9.52 -29.30
N TYR A 666 4.00 -8.60 -29.02
CA TYR A 666 3.69 -7.21 -28.74
C TYR A 666 4.12 -6.31 -29.90
N ASN A 667 3.32 -5.30 -30.19
CA ASN A 667 3.63 -4.32 -31.23
C ASN A 667 4.74 -3.33 -30.76
N ALA A 668 5.19 -2.47 -31.68
CA ALA A 668 6.22 -1.46 -31.39
C ALA A 668 5.80 -0.46 -30.29
N LYS A 669 4.49 -0.25 -30.11
CA LYS A 669 3.85 0.57 -29.08
C LYS A 669 3.70 -0.13 -27.73
N GLY A 670 4.23 -1.35 -27.59
CA GLY A 670 4.24 -2.10 -26.34
C GLY A 670 2.94 -2.87 -26.03
N GLN A 671 1.91 -2.75 -26.86
CA GLN A 671 0.60 -3.38 -26.65
C GLN A 671 0.60 -4.82 -27.20
N LEU A 672 -0.19 -5.71 -26.59
CA LEU A 672 -0.35 -7.09 -27.06
C LEU A 672 -1.03 -7.07 -28.44
N GLU A 673 -0.39 -7.62 -29.45
CA GLU A 673 -0.93 -7.70 -30.82
C GLU A 673 -1.54 -9.08 -31.10
N LYS A 674 -0.88 -10.15 -30.61
CA LYS A 674 -1.31 -11.53 -30.85
C LYS A 674 -0.90 -12.43 -29.69
N ALA A 675 -1.78 -13.35 -29.31
CA ALA A 675 -1.47 -14.49 -28.45
C ALA A 675 -1.89 -15.78 -29.17
N TYR A 676 -1.11 -16.85 -29.12
CA TYR A 676 -1.46 -18.09 -29.83
C TYR A 676 -0.84 -19.36 -29.25
N GLN A 677 -1.48 -20.48 -29.54
CA GLN A 677 -1.03 -21.85 -29.33
C GLN A 677 -1.56 -22.75 -30.45
N PRO A 678 -1.15 -24.01 -30.59
CA PRO A 678 -1.74 -24.90 -31.58
C PRO A 678 -3.28 -24.96 -31.45
N GLY A 679 -3.99 -24.69 -32.55
CA GLY A 679 -5.45 -24.73 -32.61
C GLY A 679 -6.18 -23.52 -32.01
N TYR A 680 -5.48 -22.52 -31.46
CA TYR A 680 -6.12 -21.33 -30.88
C TYR A 680 -5.27 -20.06 -31.07
N PHE A 681 -5.92 -18.94 -31.38
CA PHE A 681 -5.27 -17.64 -31.35
C PHE A 681 -6.20 -16.53 -30.88
N GLU A 682 -5.61 -15.46 -30.40
CA GLU A 682 -6.21 -14.16 -30.18
C GLU A 682 -5.38 -13.09 -30.89
N GLY A 683 -6.04 -12.06 -31.42
CA GLY A 683 -5.42 -10.90 -32.06
C GLY A 683 -6.14 -9.62 -31.63
N TYR A 684 -5.38 -8.54 -31.49
CA TYR A 684 -5.85 -7.28 -30.94
C TYR A 684 -5.48 -6.12 -31.85
N LYS A 685 -6.44 -5.21 -32.07
CA LYS A 685 -6.20 -3.91 -32.70
C LYS A 685 -6.67 -2.80 -31.77
N TYR A 686 -5.99 -1.68 -31.82
CA TYR A 686 -6.24 -0.54 -30.93
C TYR A 686 -6.52 0.72 -31.73
N TYR A 687 -7.33 1.61 -31.16
CA TYR A 687 -7.44 2.98 -31.62
C TYR A 687 -6.14 3.75 -31.34
N PRO A 688 -5.90 4.88 -32.04
CA PRO A 688 -4.75 5.73 -31.77
C PRO A 688 -4.60 6.14 -30.31
N ASN A 689 -5.73 6.30 -29.58
CA ASN A 689 -5.80 6.66 -28.17
C ASN A 689 -5.61 5.48 -27.19
N GLY A 690 -5.22 4.30 -27.68
CA GLY A 690 -4.88 3.12 -26.86
C GLY A 690 -6.05 2.21 -26.50
N LEU A 691 -7.30 2.62 -26.75
CA LEU A 691 -8.47 1.78 -26.47
C LEU A 691 -8.53 0.58 -27.45
N VAL A 692 -8.91 -0.61 -26.97
CA VAL A 692 -9.08 -1.80 -27.81
C VAL A 692 -10.17 -1.51 -28.83
N MET A 693 -9.88 -1.62 -30.12
CA MET A 693 -10.81 -1.45 -31.22
C MET A 693 -11.42 -2.79 -31.65
N GLU A 694 -10.61 -3.84 -31.71
CA GLU A 694 -11.03 -5.15 -32.17
C GLU A 694 -10.27 -6.24 -31.42
N LYS A 695 -11.00 -7.26 -30.95
CA LYS A 695 -10.44 -8.53 -30.48
C LYS A 695 -10.91 -9.64 -31.43
N SER A 696 -9.97 -10.23 -32.16
CA SER A 696 -10.22 -11.44 -32.96
C SER A 696 -9.77 -12.67 -32.18
N PHE A 697 -10.49 -13.77 -32.29
CA PHE A 697 -10.03 -15.05 -31.78
C PHE A 697 -10.44 -16.18 -32.71
N GLY A 698 -9.61 -17.20 -32.82
CA GLY A 698 -9.90 -18.37 -33.62
C GLY A 698 -9.73 -19.65 -32.84
N VAL A 699 -10.62 -20.61 -33.12
CA VAL A 699 -10.59 -21.97 -32.58
C VAL A 699 -10.60 -22.90 -33.79
N GLN A 700 -9.55 -23.70 -33.94
CA GLN A 700 -9.33 -24.57 -35.09
C GLN A 700 -9.37 -23.77 -36.41
N SER A 701 -10.35 -24.01 -37.28
CA SER A 701 -10.53 -23.32 -38.57
C SER A 701 -11.47 -22.12 -38.53
N ASN A 702 -12.18 -21.91 -37.41
CA ASN A 702 -13.14 -20.81 -37.28
C ASN A 702 -12.48 -19.58 -36.68
N SER A 703 -12.86 -18.40 -37.19
CA SER A 703 -12.39 -17.11 -36.69
C SER A 703 -13.58 -16.23 -36.36
N TYR A 704 -13.53 -15.58 -35.21
CA TYR A 704 -14.54 -14.66 -34.69
C TYR A 704 -13.88 -13.32 -34.37
N SER A 705 -14.64 -12.24 -34.44
CA SER A 705 -14.18 -10.90 -34.06
C SER A 705 -15.22 -10.19 -33.21
N GLN A 706 -14.73 -9.42 -32.24
CA GLN A 706 -15.48 -8.48 -31.43
C GLN A 706 -14.96 -7.08 -31.70
N LYS A 707 -15.84 -6.12 -31.97
CA LYS A 707 -15.47 -4.71 -32.17
C LYS A 707 -16.01 -3.85 -31.05
N TYR A 708 -15.15 -3.00 -30.52
CA TYR A 708 -15.42 -2.13 -29.39
C TYR A 708 -15.45 -0.70 -29.92
N ILE A 709 -16.55 0.02 -29.67
CA ILE A 709 -16.74 1.39 -30.13
C ILE A 709 -17.01 2.23 -28.90
N TYR A 710 -16.27 3.32 -28.75
CA TYR A 710 -16.35 4.21 -27.59
C TYR A 710 -16.98 5.54 -27.97
N ASP A 711 -17.58 6.21 -27.00
CA ASP A 711 -17.97 7.61 -27.15
C ASP A 711 -16.73 8.53 -27.12
N LEU A 712 -16.94 9.83 -27.39
CA LEU A 712 -15.86 10.84 -27.38
C LEU A 712 -15.21 11.05 -26.00
N ARG A 713 -15.72 10.38 -24.96
CA ARG A 713 -15.22 10.42 -23.59
C ARG A 713 -14.49 9.12 -23.22
N GLY A 714 -14.38 8.17 -24.13
CA GLY A 714 -13.69 6.89 -23.92
C GLY A 714 -14.52 5.82 -23.21
N ARG A 715 -15.84 6.00 -23.06
CA ARG A 715 -16.73 4.98 -22.49
C ARG A 715 -17.25 4.06 -23.59
N LEU A 716 -17.41 2.78 -23.30
CA LEU A 716 -17.92 1.81 -24.28
C LEU A 716 -19.33 2.21 -24.71
N SER A 717 -19.52 2.56 -25.98
CA SER A 717 -20.82 2.95 -26.54
C SER A 717 -21.47 1.79 -27.28
N LYS A 718 -20.68 0.97 -27.99
CA LYS A 718 -21.18 -0.25 -28.65
C LYS A 718 -20.16 -1.39 -28.60
N LEU A 719 -20.67 -2.61 -28.56
CA LEU A 719 -19.90 -3.85 -28.69
C LEU A 719 -20.56 -4.72 -29.77
N GLU A 720 -19.85 -4.96 -30.88
CA GLU A 720 -20.31 -5.84 -31.95
C GLU A 720 -19.67 -7.21 -31.81
N TYR A 721 -20.47 -8.26 -31.74
CA TYR A 721 -20.01 -9.64 -31.63
C TYR A 721 -19.88 -10.32 -32.99
N GLY A 722 -19.12 -11.41 -33.05
CA GLY A 722 -18.85 -12.17 -34.27
C GLY A 722 -20.07 -12.84 -34.90
N ASN A 723 -21.16 -12.97 -34.13
CA ASN A 723 -22.45 -13.53 -34.56
C ASN A 723 -23.45 -12.46 -35.03
N GLU A 724 -22.96 -11.28 -35.44
CA GLU A 724 -23.77 -10.15 -35.93
C GLU A 724 -24.66 -9.47 -34.88
N ILE A 725 -24.54 -9.82 -33.60
CA ILE A 725 -25.24 -9.12 -32.52
C ILE A 725 -24.46 -7.86 -32.12
N VAL A 726 -25.18 -6.79 -31.76
CA VAL A 726 -24.62 -5.54 -31.26
C VAL A 726 -25.28 -5.15 -29.94
N THR A 727 -24.48 -4.89 -28.92
CA THR A 727 -24.91 -4.26 -27.66
C THR A 727 -24.61 -2.76 -27.73
N THR A 728 -25.59 -1.91 -27.43
CA THR A 728 -25.42 -0.45 -27.33
C THR A 728 -25.64 0.01 -25.89
N TYR A 729 -24.72 0.82 -25.38
CA TYR A 729 -24.70 1.33 -24.02
C TYR A 729 -25.03 2.82 -24.01
N ASN A 730 -26.06 3.20 -23.27
CA ASN A 730 -26.51 4.58 -23.13
C ASN A 730 -26.27 5.07 -21.69
N TYR A 731 -25.59 6.19 -21.57
CA TYR A 731 -25.27 6.83 -20.29
C TYR A 731 -26.17 8.04 -20.02
N SER A 732 -26.43 8.33 -18.76
CA SER A 732 -27.08 9.56 -18.32
C SER A 732 -26.15 10.78 -18.51
N GLN A 733 -26.72 11.98 -18.36
CA GLN A 733 -25.93 13.23 -18.39
C GLN A 733 -24.87 13.27 -17.28
N ASP A 734 -25.16 12.66 -16.12
CA ASP A 734 -24.27 12.52 -14.96
C ASP A 734 -23.35 11.29 -15.03
N ASN A 735 -23.22 10.69 -16.22
CA ASN A 735 -22.29 9.60 -16.54
C ASN A 735 -22.61 8.21 -15.97
N PHE A 736 -23.82 7.95 -15.51
CA PHE A 736 -24.26 6.61 -15.12
C PHE A 736 -24.69 5.78 -16.33
N LEU A 737 -24.34 4.50 -16.39
CA LEU A 737 -24.93 3.59 -17.37
C LEU A 737 -26.43 3.49 -17.08
N LYS A 738 -27.25 3.95 -18.01
CA LYS A 738 -28.69 4.11 -17.84
C LYS A 738 -29.47 2.98 -18.51
N GLU A 739 -29.10 2.66 -19.73
CA GLU A 739 -29.84 1.73 -20.60
C GLU A 739 -28.88 0.92 -21.46
N VAL A 740 -29.25 -0.33 -21.73
CA VAL A 740 -28.54 -1.22 -22.65
C VAL A 740 -29.53 -1.79 -23.67
N TYR A 741 -29.12 -1.79 -24.93
CA TYR A 741 -29.93 -2.23 -26.07
C TYR A 741 -29.21 -3.32 -26.86
N LEU A 742 -30.00 -4.19 -27.49
CA LEU A 742 -29.55 -5.27 -28.37
C LEU A 742 -30.12 -5.06 -29.78
N SER A 743 -29.30 -5.21 -30.81
CA SER A 743 -29.73 -5.13 -32.21
C SER A 743 -28.88 -6.03 -33.10
N ASP A 744 -29.37 -6.38 -34.29
CA ASP A 744 -28.53 -6.95 -35.33
C ASP A 744 -27.59 -5.89 -35.93
N ARG A 745 -26.43 -6.35 -36.41
CA ARG A 745 -25.41 -5.51 -37.03
C ARG A 745 -25.96 -4.82 -38.27
N GLY A 746 -25.81 -3.50 -38.33
CA GLY A 746 -26.27 -2.67 -39.46
C GLY A 746 -27.71 -2.18 -39.35
N VAL A 747 -28.48 -2.59 -38.34
CA VAL A 747 -29.81 -2.04 -38.05
C VAL A 747 -29.66 -0.60 -37.52
N LYS A 748 -30.35 0.34 -38.17
CA LYS A 748 -30.36 1.78 -37.78
C LYS A 748 -31.48 2.15 -36.82
N GLU A 749 -32.47 1.28 -36.64
CA GLU A 749 -33.58 1.49 -35.70
C GLU A 749 -33.13 1.33 -34.24
N ILE A 750 -33.97 1.82 -33.31
CA ILE A 750 -33.74 1.63 -31.88
C ILE A 750 -33.79 0.12 -31.61
N GLY A 751 -32.66 -0.46 -31.18
CA GLY A 751 -32.59 -1.86 -30.80
C GLY A 751 -33.57 -2.23 -29.69
N SER A 752 -33.71 -3.52 -29.40
CA SER A 752 -34.50 -3.98 -28.27
C SER A 752 -33.80 -3.61 -26.97
N LYS A 753 -34.44 -2.79 -26.13
CA LYS A 753 -33.94 -2.50 -24.77
C LYS A 753 -33.89 -3.81 -23.98
N ILE A 754 -32.73 -4.17 -23.43
CA ILE A 754 -32.57 -5.39 -22.62
C ILE A 754 -32.43 -5.10 -21.14
N TRP A 755 -31.95 -3.91 -20.78
CA TRP A 755 -31.76 -3.50 -19.39
C TRP A 755 -31.87 -1.98 -19.23
N ALA A 756 -32.38 -1.51 -18.09
CA ALA A 756 -32.31 -0.12 -17.65
C ALA A 756 -32.36 0.01 -16.12
N ILE A 757 -31.56 0.91 -15.57
CA ILE A 757 -31.61 1.30 -14.16
C ILE A 757 -32.65 2.41 -13.93
N ARG A 758 -33.43 2.29 -12.86
CA ARG A 758 -34.48 3.24 -12.49
C ARG A 758 -34.21 3.97 -11.19
N GLU A 759 -33.70 3.28 -10.18
CA GLU A 759 -33.38 3.86 -8.87
C GLU A 759 -32.17 3.14 -8.26
N ILE A 760 -31.39 3.90 -7.48
CA ILE A 760 -30.22 3.44 -6.71
C ILE A 760 -30.33 4.02 -5.29
N ASP A 761 -29.98 3.25 -4.28
CA ASP A 761 -29.96 3.71 -2.88
C ASP A 761 -28.72 4.60 -2.57
N ALA A 762 -28.55 4.99 -1.30
CA ALA A 762 -27.39 5.80 -0.90
C ALA A 762 -26.06 5.01 -0.88
N PHE A 763 -26.10 3.68 -0.76
CA PHE A 763 -24.93 2.80 -0.78
C PHE A 763 -24.42 2.55 -2.20
N GLY A 764 -25.26 2.79 -3.21
CA GLY A 764 -24.98 2.50 -4.61
C GLY A 764 -25.63 1.22 -5.11
N ASN A 765 -26.49 0.58 -4.32
CA ASN A 765 -27.20 -0.62 -4.70
C ASN A 765 -28.37 -0.30 -5.63
N HIS A 766 -28.62 -1.17 -6.62
CA HIS A 766 -29.74 -1.00 -7.55
C HIS A 766 -31.08 -1.33 -6.88
N GLU A 767 -31.94 -0.34 -6.65
CA GLU A 767 -33.27 -0.52 -6.03
C GLU A 767 -34.34 -0.93 -7.05
N GLU A 768 -34.25 -0.45 -8.30
CA GLU A 768 -35.23 -0.78 -9.32
C GLU A 768 -34.59 -0.89 -10.70
N GLN A 769 -34.80 -2.03 -11.36
CA GLN A 769 -34.28 -2.35 -12.68
C GLN A 769 -35.41 -2.81 -13.62
N TYR A 770 -35.31 -2.43 -14.89
CA TYR A 770 -36.22 -2.87 -15.95
C TYR A 770 -35.48 -3.76 -16.95
N TYR A 771 -36.09 -4.88 -17.34
CA TYR A 771 -35.55 -5.82 -18.31
C TYR A 771 -36.40 -5.86 -19.59
N GLY A 772 -35.77 -6.21 -20.71
CA GLY A 772 -36.39 -6.19 -22.05
C GLY A 772 -37.60 -7.11 -22.24
N ASN A 773 -37.76 -8.10 -21.37
CA ASN A 773 -38.92 -8.99 -21.29
C ASN A 773 -40.09 -8.42 -20.46
N GLU A 774 -40.10 -7.09 -20.24
CA GLU A 774 -41.12 -6.33 -19.51
C GLU A 774 -41.18 -6.66 -18.01
N LEU A 775 -40.09 -7.22 -17.48
CA LEU A 775 -39.95 -7.46 -16.06
C LEU A 775 -39.35 -6.24 -15.36
N ILE A 776 -39.89 -5.97 -14.17
CA ILE A 776 -39.35 -4.99 -13.24
C ILE A 776 -38.89 -5.78 -12.02
N VAL A 777 -37.62 -5.58 -11.65
CA VAL A 777 -37.03 -6.14 -10.43
C VAL A 777 -36.84 -4.99 -9.46
N THR A 778 -37.55 -5.04 -8.34
CA THR A 778 -37.39 -4.12 -7.21
C THR A 778 -36.61 -4.84 -6.11
N LYS A 779 -35.53 -4.23 -5.65
CA LYS A 779 -34.71 -4.69 -4.54
C LYS A 779 -34.87 -3.70 -3.39
N LYS A 780 -35.11 -4.19 -2.18
CA LYS A 780 -35.09 -3.38 -0.95
C LYS A 780 -33.93 -3.81 -0.09
N TYR A 781 -33.23 -2.83 0.47
CA TYR A 781 -32.07 -3.03 1.30
C TYR A 781 -32.36 -2.59 2.74
N ASP A 782 -31.56 -3.06 3.68
CA ASP A 782 -31.50 -2.52 5.02
C ASP A 782 -30.80 -1.17 4.99
N ASP A 783 -31.48 -0.13 5.47
CA ASP A 783 -30.95 1.23 5.45
C ASP A 783 -29.70 1.41 6.33
N VAL A 784 -29.40 0.49 7.26
CA VAL A 784 -28.23 0.55 8.14
C VAL A 784 -27.07 -0.30 7.63
N THR A 785 -27.33 -1.56 7.28
CA THR A 785 -26.28 -2.51 6.91
C THR A 785 -25.99 -2.55 5.41
N GLY A 786 -26.93 -2.08 4.58
CA GLY A 786 -26.91 -2.26 3.13
C GLY A 786 -27.21 -3.69 2.67
N TYR A 787 -27.62 -4.59 3.57
CA TYR A 787 -27.97 -5.97 3.20
C TYR A 787 -29.28 -6.03 2.45
N ILE A 788 -29.38 -6.92 1.46
CA ILE A 788 -30.63 -7.14 0.74
C ILE A 788 -31.69 -7.68 1.70
N LYS A 789 -32.88 -7.08 1.74
CA LYS A 789 -34.03 -7.60 2.52
C LYS A 789 -34.99 -8.37 1.64
N ASN A 790 -35.22 -7.85 0.44
CA ASN A 790 -36.33 -8.30 -0.39
C ASN A 790 -36.03 -8.05 -1.87
N ILE A 791 -36.31 -9.03 -2.72
CA ILE A 791 -36.27 -8.93 -4.18
C ILE A 791 -37.65 -9.31 -4.70
N ILE A 792 -38.30 -8.42 -5.43
CA ILE A 792 -39.59 -8.66 -6.05
C ILE A 792 -39.47 -8.49 -7.56
N THR A 793 -39.85 -9.54 -8.29
CA THR A 793 -39.95 -9.53 -9.74
C THR A 793 -41.41 -9.46 -10.15
N LYS A 794 -41.78 -8.43 -10.92
CA LYS A 794 -43.14 -8.23 -11.43
C LYS A 794 -43.12 -8.08 -12.95
N ARG A 795 -44.26 -8.36 -13.60
CA ARG A 795 -44.47 -8.03 -15.01
C ARG A 795 -45.14 -6.66 -15.11
N ASN A 796 -44.70 -5.83 -16.06
CA ASN A 796 -45.26 -4.51 -16.34
C ASN A 796 -46.62 -4.58 -17.09
N SER A 797 -47.58 -5.34 -16.55
CA SER A 797 -48.93 -5.47 -17.10
C SER A 797 -49.98 -5.02 -16.08
N LEU A 798 -51.22 -4.78 -16.52
CA LEU A 798 -52.35 -4.34 -15.68
C LEU A 798 -52.66 -5.25 -14.47
N TYR A 799 -52.13 -6.47 -14.45
CA TYR A 799 -52.18 -7.39 -13.31
C TYR A 799 -50.89 -7.25 -12.48
N GLN A 800 -51.02 -6.69 -11.27
CA GLN A 800 -49.92 -6.34 -10.36
C GLN A 800 -49.29 -7.54 -9.61
N ASP A 801 -49.54 -8.77 -10.04
CA ASP A 801 -49.10 -9.95 -9.31
C ASP A 801 -47.57 -10.15 -9.41
N SER A 802 -46.93 -10.33 -8.26
CA SER A 802 -45.51 -10.70 -8.19
C SER A 802 -45.29 -12.10 -8.76
N LEU A 803 -44.33 -12.24 -9.68
CA LEU A 803 -43.94 -13.54 -10.25
C LEU A 803 -43.06 -14.33 -9.27
N LEU A 804 -42.17 -13.60 -8.59
CA LEU A 804 -41.27 -14.12 -7.58
C LEU A 804 -41.03 -13.02 -6.55
N GLU A 805 -41.13 -13.38 -5.29
CA GLU A 805 -40.67 -12.57 -4.16
C GLU A 805 -39.71 -13.41 -3.33
N THR A 806 -38.51 -12.87 -3.08
CA THR A 806 -37.52 -13.51 -2.21
C THR A 806 -37.18 -12.58 -1.05
N ASN A 807 -37.39 -13.05 0.18
CA ASN A 807 -37.06 -12.36 1.41
C ASN A 807 -35.81 -12.97 2.04
N TYR A 808 -34.98 -12.12 2.66
CA TYR A 808 -33.72 -12.50 3.28
C TYR A 808 -33.62 -11.88 4.68
N ASP A 809 -33.18 -12.66 5.65
CA ASP A 809 -32.74 -12.15 6.95
C ASP A 809 -31.30 -12.57 7.21
N PHE A 810 -30.53 -11.64 7.78
CA PHE A 810 -29.14 -11.82 8.14
C PHE A 810 -28.95 -11.65 9.65
N ASP A 811 -27.97 -12.35 10.22
CA ASP A 811 -27.55 -12.09 11.59
C ASP A 811 -26.76 -10.78 11.73
N SER A 812 -26.28 -10.50 12.95
CA SER A 812 -25.63 -9.22 13.25
C SER A 812 -24.25 -9.03 12.58
N ILE A 813 -23.64 -10.11 12.09
CA ILE A 813 -22.33 -10.15 11.44
C ILE A 813 -22.43 -10.38 9.92
N GLY A 814 -23.62 -10.64 9.40
CA GLY A 814 -23.92 -10.69 7.97
C GLY A 814 -24.07 -12.09 7.39
N ASN A 815 -24.22 -13.13 8.21
CA ASN A 815 -24.55 -14.46 7.70
C ASN A 815 -26.05 -14.54 7.37
N LEU A 816 -26.38 -15.17 6.25
CA LEU A 816 -27.78 -15.40 5.85
C LEU A 816 -28.42 -16.44 6.77
N VAL A 817 -29.35 -16.04 7.64
CA VAL A 817 -30.03 -16.94 8.59
C VAL A 817 -31.39 -17.39 8.11
N TYR A 818 -32.01 -16.66 7.18
CA TYR A 818 -33.31 -17.02 6.63
C TYR A 818 -33.46 -16.56 5.19
N ARG A 819 -34.08 -17.41 4.37
CA ARG A 819 -34.51 -17.09 3.02
C ARG A 819 -35.91 -17.66 2.78
N GLU A 820 -36.83 -16.83 2.32
CA GLU A 820 -38.17 -17.26 1.87
C GLU A 820 -38.38 -16.88 0.41
N GLU A 821 -38.74 -17.84 -0.43
CA GLU A 821 -39.13 -17.62 -1.81
C GLU A 821 -40.63 -17.89 -1.98
N ARG A 822 -41.38 -16.89 -2.45
CA ARG A 822 -42.81 -16.98 -2.77
C ARG A 822 -43.01 -16.91 -4.27
N LYS A 823 -43.65 -17.93 -4.84
CA LYS A 823 -44.02 -18.04 -6.26
C LYS A 823 -45.50 -18.40 -6.35
N ARG A 824 -46.39 -17.44 -6.58
CA ARG A 824 -47.86 -17.62 -6.62
C ARG A 824 -48.40 -18.54 -5.49
N ASP A 825 -48.47 -19.85 -5.73
CA ASP A 825 -49.01 -20.87 -4.82
C ASP A 825 -47.94 -21.67 -4.05
N GLN A 826 -46.65 -21.45 -4.30
CA GLN A 826 -45.54 -22.15 -3.65
C GLN A 826 -44.73 -21.22 -2.75
N VAL A 827 -44.43 -21.70 -1.54
CA VAL A 827 -43.52 -21.03 -0.61
C VAL A 827 -42.40 -22.00 -0.23
N ASN A 828 -41.16 -21.62 -0.50
CA ASN A 828 -39.96 -22.33 -0.06
C ASN A 828 -39.27 -21.51 1.02
N ARG A 829 -38.85 -22.15 2.11
CA ARG A 829 -38.15 -21.52 3.22
C ARG A 829 -36.86 -22.27 3.49
N VAL A 830 -35.80 -21.53 3.73
CA VAL A 830 -34.52 -22.06 4.21
C VAL A 830 -34.13 -21.26 5.44
N ALA A 831 -33.80 -21.93 6.53
CA ALA A 831 -33.27 -21.29 7.72
C ALA A 831 -31.93 -21.93 8.10
N TYR A 832 -30.95 -21.11 8.41
CA TYR A 832 -29.59 -21.52 8.76
C TYR A 832 -29.32 -21.17 10.21
N ASP A 833 -28.81 -22.14 10.97
CA ASP A 833 -28.30 -21.96 12.32
C ASP A 833 -26.80 -22.26 12.34
N PHE A 834 -26.00 -21.20 12.32
CA PHE A 834 -24.53 -21.27 12.32
C PHE A 834 -23.94 -21.65 13.69
N LYS A 835 -24.74 -21.68 14.78
CA LYS A 835 -24.26 -22.20 16.08
C LYS A 835 -24.31 -23.71 16.15
N THR A 836 -25.16 -24.33 15.33
CA THR A 836 -25.34 -25.79 15.30
C THR A 836 -24.97 -26.42 13.97
N ASP A 837 -24.45 -25.61 13.02
CA ASP A 837 -24.16 -25.98 11.64
C ASP A 837 -25.34 -26.67 10.93
N LEU A 838 -26.56 -26.20 11.24
CA LEU A 838 -27.81 -26.80 10.79
C LEU A 838 -28.44 -25.93 9.70
N ALA A 839 -28.63 -26.51 8.52
CA ALA A 839 -29.44 -25.93 7.46
C ALA A 839 -30.80 -26.65 7.41
N SER A 840 -31.88 -25.93 7.71
CA SER A 840 -33.23 -26.47 7.62
C SER A 840 -33.93 -25.97 6.35
N TYR A 841 -34.57 -26.89 5.64
CA TYR A 841 -35.27 -26.66 4.38
C TYR A 841 -36.74 -27.03 4.52
N LYS A 842 -37.63 -26.12 4.20
CA LYS A 842 -39.08 -26.36 4.19
C LYS A 842 -39.66 -25.94 2.85
N ARG A 843 -40.03 -26.93 2.04
CA ARG A 843 -40.86 -26.78 0.84
C ARG A 843 -42.28 -27.20 1.16
N TYR A 844 -43.23 -26.60 0.46
CA TYR A 844 -44.69 -26.81 0.56
C TYR A 844 -45.17 -28.22 1.00
N ASP A 845 -44.51 -29.29 0.53
CA ASP A 845 -44.81 -30.71 0.76
C ASP A 845 -43.70 -31.51 1.48
N LEU A 846 -42.54 -30.89 1.73
CA LEU A 846 -41.34 -31.55 2.26
C LEU A 846 -40.67 -30.68 3.33
N VAL A 847 -40.51 -31.23 4.54
CA VAL A 847 -39.58 -30.68 5.52
C VAL A 847 -38.33 -31.53 5.49
N SER A 848 -37.18 -30.94 5.21
CA SER A 848 -35.89 -31.60 5.38
C SER A 848 -34.93 -30.73 6.18
N SER A 849 -33.94 -31.33 6.81
CA SER A 849 -32.86 -30.59 7.45
C SER A 849 -31.56 -31.31 7.20
N ASP A 850 -30.55 -30.57 6.81
CA ASP A 850 -29.19 -31.04 6.65
C ASP A 850 -28.36 -30.49 7.82
N LYS A 851 -27.79 -31.38 8.63
CA LYS A 851 -26.76 -31.01 9.58
C LYS A 851 -25.40 -31.30 8.97
N ILE A 852 -24.59 -30.26 8.86
CA ILE A 852 -23.22 -30.35 8.38
C ILE A 852 -22.32 -30.39 9.61
N THR A 853 -21.32 -31.26 9.62
CA THR A 853 -20.32 -31.28 10.70
C THR A 853 -18.96 -30.95 10.15
N TYR A 854 -18.19 -30.16 10.89
CA TYR A 854 -16.85 -29.76 10.52
C TYR A 854 -15.82 -30.39 11.46
N ASP A 855 -14.59 -30.60 10.98
CA ASP A 855 -13.45 -30.78 11.87
C ASP A 855 -12.84 -29.43 12.27
N ASN A 856 -11.82 -29.44 13.13
CA ASN A 856 -11.13 -28.25 13.60
C ASN A 856 -10.33 -27.49 12.51
N LEU A 857 -10.34 -27.97 11.26
CA LEU A 857 -9.80 -27.26 10.09
C LEU A 857 -10.92 -26.66 9.23
N ASN A 858 -12.16 -26.64 9.73
CA ASN A 858 -13.37 -26.23 9.01
C ASN A 858 -13.63 -27.07 7.74
N ARG A 859 -13.18 -28.34 7.71
CA ARG A 859 -13.48 -29.27 6.61
C ARG A 859 -14.75 -30.03 6.93
N ILE A 860 -15.65 -30.17 5.95
CA ILE A 860 -16.87 -30.96 6.10
C ILE A 860 -16.50 -32.43 6.33
N THR A 861 -16.93 -32.99 7.45
CA THR A 861 -16.70 -34.39 7.84
C THR A 861 -17.93 -35.26 7.60
N SER A 862 -19.12 -34.69 7.71
CA SER A 862 -20.36 -35.39 7.38
C SER A 862 -21.46 -34.40 7.01
N ILE A 863 -22.42 -34.89 6.22
CA ILE A 863 -23.70 -34.23 5.96
C ILE A 863 -24.78 -35.25 6.31
N SER A 864 -25.65 -34.92 7.25
CA SER A 864 -26.76 -35.78 7.67
C SER A 864 -28.09 -35.13 7.32
N SER A 865 -28.84 -35.76 6.42
CA SER A 865 -30.12 -35.26 5.92
C SER A 865 -31.30 -35.99 6.59
N ASN A 866 -32.13 -35.27 7.32
CA ASN A 866 -33.42 -35.77 7.80
C ASN A 866 -34.52 -35.31 6.83
N LYS A 867 -35.29 -36.23 6.24
CA LYS A 867 -36.45 -35.91 5.39
C LYS A 867 -37.73 -36.35 6.11
N ILE A 868 -38.64 -35.40 6.32
CA ILE A 868 -39.99 -35.63 6.83
C ILE A 868 -40.97 -35.23 5.70
N SER A 869 -41.48 -36.23 4.99
CA SER A 869 -42.55 -36.05 4.02
C SER A 869 -43.90 -36.09 4.72
N PHE A 870 -44.73 -35.06 4.51
CA PHE A 870 -46.13 -35.09 4.93
C PHE A 870 -46.99 -35.55 3.75
N VAL A 871 -47.61 -36.72 3.86
CA VAL A 871 -48.64 -37.16 2.90
C VAL A 871 -49.88 -36.28 3.11
N LYS A 872 -50.19 -35.40 2.16
CA LYS A 872 -51.55 -34.86 1.99
C LYS A 872 -52.13 -35.35 0.67
N LYS A 873 -53.31 -35.97 0.79
CA LYS A 873 -54.11 -36.55 -0.29
C LYS A 873 -54.36 -35.54 -1.42
N SER A 874 -54.31 -36.10 -2.62
CA SER A 874 -54.74 -35.62 -3.94
C SER A 874 -55.82 -34.53 -3.97
N TRP A 875 -55.57 -33.49 -4.77
CA TRP A 875 -56.56 -32.96 -5.72
C TRP A 875 -55.84 -32.67 -7.04
N GLN A 876 -56.39 -33.20 -8.13
CA GLN A 876 -55.92 -32.98 -9.49
C GLN A 876 -56.14 -31.52 -9.90
N GLU A 877 -55.12 -30.86 -10.42
CA GLU A 877 -55.31 -29.83 -11.44
C GLU A 877 -54.27 -29.98 -12.55
N ASN A 878 -54.77 -30.31 -13.73
CA ASN A 878 -54.07 -30.24 -15.00
C ASN A 878 -53.78 -28.77 -15.32
N TYR A 879 -52.51 -28.34 -15.26
CA TYR A 879 -52.00 -27.27 -16.11
C TYR A 879 -50.58 -27.60 -16.56
N LEU A 880 -50.49 -28.21 -17.75
CA LEU A 880 -49.29 -28.27 -18.55
C LEU A 880 -48.89 -26.86 -18.99
N PHE A 881 -48.00 -26.19 -18.24
CA PHE A 881 -47.11 -25.21 -18.86
C PHE A 881 -45.87 -25.95 -19.32
N LYS A 882 -45.85 -26.34 -20.60
CA LYS A 882 -44.60 -26.67 -21.30
C LYS A 882 -43.68 -25.45 -21.19
N LEU A 883 -42.56 -25.60 -20.48
CA LEU A 883 -41.36 -24.84 -20.77
C LEU A 883 -40.95 -25.25 -22.18
N GLU A 884 -41.27 -24.43 -23.19
CA GLU A 884 -40.66 -24.58 -24.51
C GLU A 884 -39.15 -24.35 -24.37
N ASP A 885 -38.37 -25.23 -24.99
CA ASP A 885 -36.92 -25.14 -25.09
C ASP A 885 -36.48 -23.72 -25.52
N PRO A 886 -35.36 -23.20 -25.00
CA PRO A 886 -34.81 -21.94 -25.48
C PRO A 886 -34.47 -22.05 -26.98
N CYS A 887 -35.16 -21.27 -27.81
CA CYS A 887 -34.86 -21.16 -29.24
C CYS A 887 -33.44 -20.63 -29.45
N LYS A 888 -32.73 -21.15 -30.45
CA LYS A 888 -31.52 -20.51 -30.98
C LYS A 888 -31.96 -19.19 -31.64
N TYR A 889 -31.20 -18.11 -31.43
CA TYR A 889 -31.51 -16.74 -31.90
C TYR A 889 -31.91 -16.67 -33.39
N LYS A 890 -31.34 -17.54 -34.24
CA LYS A 890 -31.67 -17.61 -35.67
C LYS A 890 -33.09 -18.09 -35.99
N ASP A 891 -33.73 -18.79 -35.06
CA ASP A 891 -35.06 -19.38 -35.23
C ASP A 891 -36.17 -18.54 -34.57
N CYS A 892 -35.79 -17.58 -33.72
CA CYS A 892 -36.70 -16.58 -33.15
C CYS A 892 -36.69 -15.33 -34.05
N GLY A 893 -37.08 -15.52 -35.31
CA GLY A 893 -37.32 -14.42 -36.25
C GLY A 893 -38.38 -13.45 -35.73
N PHE A 894 -38.28 -12.21 -36.20
CA PHE A 894 -39.12 -11.02 -36.02
C PHE A 894 -40.64 -11.25 -36.05
N ILE A 895 -41.18 -12.05 -35.13
CA ILE A 895 -42.60 -12.26 -34.91
C ILE A 895 -42.92 -11.70 -33.52
N SER A 896 -43.86 -10.77 -33.50
CA SER A 896 -44.19 -9.83 -32.44
C SER A 896 -44.60 -10.41 -31.07
N ASN A 897 -44.51 -11.72 -30.82
CA ASN A 897 -45.06 -12.35 -29.60
C ASN A 897 -44.23 -13.47 -28.95
N LYS A 898 -42.94 -13.66 -29.27
CA LYS A 898 -42.06 -14.58 -28.52
C LYS A 898 -40.77 -13.86 -28.11
N ARG A 899 -40.68 -13.44 -26.85
CA ARG A 899 -39.49 -12.81 -26.26
C ARG A 899 -38.77 -13.78 -25.31
N PRO A 900 -37.43 -13.90 -25.37
CA PRO A 900 -36.67 -14.81 -24.52
C PRO A 900 -36.66 -14.37 -23.04
N ASN A 901 -36.65 -15.35 -22.14
CA ASN A 901 -36.50 -15.16 -20.70
C ASN A 901 -35.00 -14.99 -20.37
N PHE A 902 -34.58 -13.77 -20.07
CA PHE A 902 -33.24 -13.50 -19.56
C PHE A 902 -33.33 -12.87 -18.16
N TYR A 903 -32.70 -13.52 -17.18
CA TYR A 903 -32.51 -13.04 -15.80
C TYR A 903 -31.01 -13.03 -15.52
N ALA A 904 -30.30 -12.03 -16.05
CA ALA A 904 -28.90 -11.80 -15.71
C ALA A 904 -28.63 -10.30 -15.80
N GLU A 905 -27.91 -9.75 -14.82
CA GLU A 905 -27.34 -8.42 -14.93
C GLU A 905 -26.31 -8.42 -16.09
N PRO A 906 -26.26 -7.38 -16.94
CA PRO A 906 -25.23 -7.27 -17.95
C PRO A 906 -23.85 -7.26 -17.30
N ASN A 907 -23.05 -8.31 -17.48
CA ASN A 907 -21.61 -8.16 -17.31
C ASN A 907 -21.12 -7.32 -18.50
N ILE A 908 -20.64 -6.11 -18.22
CA ILE A 908 -20.23 -5.10 -19.20
C ILE A 908 -19.13 -5.63 -20.15
N LEU A 909 -18.45 -6.73 -19.78
CA LEU A 909 -17.35 -7.33 -20.52
C LEU A 909 -17.67 -8.71 -21.11
N GLU A 910 -18.85 -9.28 -20.87
CA GLU A 910 -19.23 -10.58 -21.43
C GLU A 910 -20.35 -10.49 -22.45
N PRO A 911 -20.34 -11.36 -23.49
CA PRO A 911 -21.44 -11.44 -24.42
C PRO A 911 -22.75 -11.87 -23.74
N PHE A 912 -23.86 -11.22 -24.10
CA PHE A 912 -25.19 -11.83 -23.95
C PHE A 912 -25.30 -12.99 -24.95
N VAL A 913 -24.75 -14.15 -24.60
CA VAL A 913 -24.89 -15.35 -25.43
C VAL A 913 -26.15 -16.08 -25.00
N GLY A 914 -27.18 -16.05 -25.84
CA GLY A 914 -28.22 -17.09 -25.89
C GLY A 914 -27.71 -18.41 -26.47
N ALA A 915 -26.42 -18.70 -26.34
CA ALA A 915 -25.82 -19.99 -26.61
C ALA A 915 -25.10 -20.39 -25.34
N THR A 916 -25.56 -21.50 -24.76
CA THR A 916 -24.77 -22.36 -23.88
C THR A 916 -23.29 -22.26 -24.24
N LYS A 917 -22.47 -21.82 -23.28
CA LYS A 917 -21.11 -22.37 -23.16
C LYS A 917 -21.30 -23.89 -23.17
N TYR A 918 -21.04 -24.53 -24.31
CA TYR A 918 -20.56 -25.90 -24.28
C TYR A 918 -19.14 -25.80 -23.76
N GLU A 919 -19.00 -25.71 -22.44
CA GLU A 919 -17.92 -26.47 -21.83
C GLU A 919 -18.33 -27.93 -22.01
N PRO A 920 -17.46 -28.81 -22.56
CA PRO A 920 -17.74 -30.22 -22.55
C PRO A 920 -17.68 -30.68 -21.10
N TYR A 921 -18.81 -30.59 -20.40
CA TYR A 921 -19.12 -31.56 -19.38
C TYR A 921 -19.22 -32.89 -20.11
N PHE A 922 -18.11 -33.64 -20.14
CA PHE A 922 -18.23 -35.08 -20.15
C PHE A 922 -19.05 -35.41 -18.90
N ASN A 923 -20.33 -35.69 -19.10
CA ASN A 923 -21.01 -36.61 -18.21
C ASN A 923 -20.13 -37.86 -18.21
N LYS A 924 -19.33 -38.04 -17.16
CA LYS A 924 -19.01 -39.38 -16.70
C LYS A 924 -20.37 -39.94 -16.29
N LEU A 925 -21.05 -40.57 -17.26
CA LEU A 925 -21.89 -41.71 -16.94
C LEU A 925 -20.99 -42.56 -16.05
N ILE A 926 -21.26 -42.56 -14.75
CA ILE A 926 -20.90 -43.72 -13.95
C ILE A 926 -21.62 -44.85 -14.66
N SER A 927 -20.85 -45.63 -15.42
CA SER A 927 -21.21 -46.98 -15.78
C SER A 927 -21.50 -47.68 -14.46
N VAL A 928 -22.78 -47.72 -14.09
CA VAL A 928 -23.24 -48.72 -13.14
C VAL A 928 -23.19 -50.00 -13.96
N ASP A 929 -22.20 -50.84 -13.69
CA ASP A 929 -22.20 -52.19 -14.25
C ASP A 929 -23.50 -52.88 -13.81
N ASN A 930 -24.35 -53.15 -14.81
CA ASN A 930 -25.54 -54.01 -14.86
C ASN A 930 -26.34 -54.26 -13.55
N PRO A 931 -27.47 -53.55 -13.32
CA PRO A 931 -28.52 -54.08 -12.48
C PRO A 931 -29.19 -55.30 -13.17
N VAL A 932 -29.30 -56.42 -12.46
CA VAL A 932 -30.05 -57.61 -12.94
C VAL A 932 -31.54 -57.31 -12.91
N LEU A 933 -32.19 -57.45 -14.06
CA LEU A 933 -33.64 -57.34 -14.27
C LEU A 933 -34.36 -58.54 -13.62
N VAL A 934 -35.24 -58.32 -12.63
CA VAL A 934 -35.95 -59.42 -11.94
C VAL A 934 -37.43 -59.54 -12.34
N GLY A 935 -37.95 -58.60 -13.15
CA GLY A 935 -39.28 -58.73 -13.76
C GLY A 935 -39.99 -57.40 -14.02
N TYR A 936 -41.15 -57.48 -14.68
CA TYR A 936 -42.04 -56.35 -14.99
C TYR A 936 -43.28 -56.37 -14.10
N SER A 937 -43.73 -55.21 -13.65
CA SER A 937 -45.05 -55.03 -13.04
C SER A 937 -46.15 -55.10 -14.11
N ASN A 938 -47.40 -55.37 -13.71
CA ASN A 938 -48.58 -55.51 -14.60
C ASN A 938 -48.92 -54.23 -15.39
N ASP A 939 -48.19 -53.14 -15.11
CA ASP A 939 -48.30 -51.80 -15.65
C ASP A 939 -47.23 -51.53 -16.74
N GLY A 940 -46.34 -52.51 -17.00
CA GLY A 940 -45.34 -52.43 -18.07
C GLY A 940 -44.03 -51.74 -17.72
N PHE A 941 -43.77 -51.42 -16.44
CA PHE A 941 -42.49 -50.85 -16.00
C PHE A 941 -41.57 -51.91 -15.36
N PRO A 942 -40.24 -51.89 -15.67
CA PRO A 942 -39.27 -52.81 -15.08
C PRO A 942 -39.01 -52.49 -13.60
N THR A 943 -38.87 -53.54 -12.78
CA THR A 943 -38.55 -53.45 -11.35
C THR A 943 -37.10 -53.88 -11.09
N VAL A 944 -36.36 -53.08 -10.30
CA VAL A 944 -34.93 -53.28 -9.97
C VAL A 944 -34.78 -53.37 -8.44
N ASP A 945 -34.02 -54.35 -7.95
CA ASP A 945 -33.72 -54.57 -6.52
C ASP A 945 -32.32 -54.02 -6.18
N TYR A 946 -32.24 -53.14 -5.17
CA TYR A 946 -31.02 -52.47 -4.72
C TYR A 946 -30.44 -53.06 -3.41
N SER A 947 -30.93 -54.20 -2.92
CA SER A 947 -30.58 -54.74 -1.59
C SER A 947 -29.29 -55.59 -1.53
N LYS A 948 -28.48 -55.64 -2.59
CA LYS A 948 -27.19 -56.38 -2.59
C LYS A 948 -26.03 -55.56 -3.17
N SER A 949 -25.43 -54.70 -2.34
CA SER A 949 -24.04 -54.25 -2.58
C SER A 949 -23.27 -54.21 -1.25
N SER A 950 -22.41 -55.19 -1.06
CA SER A 950 -21.42 -55.26 0.02
C SER A 950 -20.23 -54.33 -0.26
N ILE A 951 -19.76 -53.65 0.79
CA ILE A 951 -18.53 -52.87 0.83
C ILE A 951 -17.34 -53.81 0.61
N LEU A 952 -16.51 -53.51 -0.39
CA LEU A 952 -15.20 -54.12 -0.60
C LEU A 952 -14.19 -52.98 -0.81
N ASP A 953 -13.25 -52.88 0.13
CA ASP A 953 -12.10 -51.98 0.09
C ASP A 953 -11.20 -52.27 -1.12
N VAL A 954 -10.93 -51.25 -1.93
CA VAL A 954 -9.88 -51.23 -2.97
C VAL A 954 -9.20 -49.86 -2.91
N PRO A 955 -7.85 -49.80 -2.98
CA PRO A 955 -7.06 -48.65 -2.56
C PRO A 955 -7.12 -47.47 -3.54
N ILE A 956 -7.07 -46.27 -2.98
CA ILE A 956 -7.03 -44.99 -3.70
C ILE A 956 -5.60 -44.78 -4.21
N ASP A 957 -5.41 -44.87 -5.52
CA ASP A 957 -4.26 -44.31 -6.25
C ASP A 957 -4.68 -42.92 -6.79
N PRO A 958 -3.80 -41.91 -6.80
CA PRO A 958 -4.17 -40.51 -6.97
C PRO A 958 -4.33 -40.16 -8.45
N GLU A 959 -5.53 -39.73 -8.86
CA GLU A 959 -5.73 -39.06 -10.15
C GLU A 959 -5.49 -37.54 -10.05
N PRO A 960 -5.05 -36.91 -11.16
CA PRO A 960 -4.34 -35.65 -11.16
C PRO A 960 -5.27 -34.44 -11.07
N SER A 961 -4.87 -33.48 -10.24
CA SER A 961 -5.47 -32.16 -10.08
C SER A 961 -5.22 -31.29 -11.32
N SER A 962 -6.20 -31.19 -12.22
CA SER A 962 -6.31 -30.07 -13.17
C SER A 962 -7.77 -29.82 -13.59
N TYR A 963 -8.58 -29.31 -12.66
CA TYR A 963 -9.76 -28.52 -13.02
C TYR A 963 -9.57 -27.12 -12.44
N ASN A 964 -9.12 -26.23 -13.32
CA ASN A 964 -8.96 -24.81 -13.06
C ASN A 964 -10.32 -24.16 -13.30
N GLU A 965 -11.14 -24.07 -12.25
CA GLU A 965 -12.32 -23.21 -12.28
C GLU A 965 -11.84 -21.76 -12.39
N ASN A 966 -12.07 -21.14 -13.54
CA ASN A 966 -11.97 -19.70 -13.73
C ASN A 966 -13.05 -19.00 -12.89
N TYR A 967 -12.85 -18.94 -11.57
CA TYR A 967 -13.24 -17.75 -10.83
C TYR A 967 -12.22 -16.67 -11.20
N GLY A 968 -12.72 -15.49 -11.58
CA GLY A 968 -11.85 -14.33 -11.72
C GLY A 968 -11.01 -14.20 -10.45
N VAL A 969 -9.69 -14.25 -10.60
CA VAL A 969 -8.77 -13.92 -9.51
C VAL A 969 -9.06 -12.46 -9.15
N VAL A 970 -9.83 -12.26 -8.08
CA VAL A 970 -9.87 -10.98 -7.37
C VAL A 970 -8.51 -10.87 -6.70
N THR A 971 -7.63 -10.04 -7.26
CA THR A 971 -6.42 -9.62 -6.57
C THR A 971 -6.86 -8.80 -5.36
N LEU A 972 -6.88 -9.41 -4.18
CA LEU A 972 -7.03 -8.69 -2.92
C LEU A 972 -5.71 -7.94 -2.68
N ASP A 973 -5.67 -6.65 -2.98
CA ASP A 973 -4.59 -5.80 -2.51
C ASP A 973 -4.77 -5.57 -1.01
N TYR A 974 -3.72 -5.88 -0.26
CA TYR A 974 -3.62 -5.61 1.16
C TYR A 974 -2.75 -4.35 1.36
N ASP A 975 -3.15 -3.47 2.27
CA ASP A 975 -2.22 -2.45 2.74
C ASP A 975 -1.04 -3.08 3.51
N VAL A 976 -0.05 -2.27 3.85
CA VAL A 976 1.12 -2.69 4.65
C VAL A 976 0.78 -3.21 6.07
N LEU A 977 -0.50 -3.17 6.46
CA LEU A 977 -1.04 -3.68 7.73
C LEU A 977 -1.97 -4.89 7.53
N GLY A 978 -2.16 -5.38 6.30
CA GLY A 978 -3.02 -6.52 5.99
C GLY A 978 -4.51 -6.21 5.88
N ASN A 979 -4.90 -4.94 5.72
CA ASN A 979 -6.30 -4.58 5.44
C ASN A 979 -6.59 -4.68 3.95
N ILE A 980 -7.73 -5.27 3.58
CA ILE A 980 -8.21 -5.33 2.19
C ILE A 980 -8.49 -3.90 1.72
N THR A 981 -7.66 -3.37 0.81
CA THR A 981 -7.88 -2.09 0.15
C THR A 981 -8.65 -2.30 -1.14
N HIS A 982 -9.93 -2.69 -1.07
CA HIS A 982 -10.95 -2.41 -2.09
C HIS A 982 -12.30 -2.93 -1.57
N LYS A 983 -13.22 -2.02 -1.25
CA LYS A 983 -14.55 -2.32 -0.68
C LYS A 983 -15.68 -2.19 -1.71
N SER A 984 -15.35 -2.32 -2.99
CA SER A 984 -16.32 -2.30 -4.10
C SER A 984 -16.21 -3.62 -4.85
N ASP A 985 -17.33 -4.33 -4.94
CA ASP A 985 -17.58 -5.54 -5.73
C ASP A 985 -17.40 -6.89 -5.01
N VAL A 986 -18.07 -7.04 -3.86
CA VAL A 986 -18.64 -8.33 -3.44
C VAL A 986 -20.12 -8.12 -3.18
N GLY A 987 -20.92 -8.32 -4.24
CA GLY A 987 -22.38 -8.32 -4.23
C GLY A 987 -22.88 -9.37 -5.20
#